data_AF-A0A2Z2MDJ6-F1
#
_entry.id   AF-A0A2Z2MDJ6-F1
#
_cell.length_a   1.000
_cell.length_b   1.000
_cell.length_c   1.000
_cell.angle_alpha   90.00
_cell.angle_beta   90.00
_cell.angle_gamma   90.00
#
_symmetry.space_group_name_H-M   'P 1'
#
loop_
_entity.id
_entity.type
_entity.pdbx_description
1 polymer ?
#
loop_
_entity_poly.entity_id
_entity_poly.type
_entity_poly.pdbx_seq_one_letter_code
_entity_poly.pdbx_strand_id
1 'polypeptide(L)'
;MSRKVFSLFIIGLMVFSVFFVQPAAAEDENAYINAALQAFETKYYKTAEDLGDILDMTLDNSTELTAYFTAEFHNKTIEVTNPDQFWDLAKINMGLGIFESPRVFIVETWTFFPANKNRIQDIVADPNVGLATRWSPMTAKTPDGKLKIAQFASTGAMFMSPFNPVGGLTDVYSVRVSTLITDYGGATNFDGIYSPYRCTWEIDKTPGKVPDDAVIYNQTQGWIAAHAGEDYKAKVTFHCDIGEWHNGVKGDINDIKNYIAFYYTWAYEDYPNDPYYDSGLSSTGAYLKNILGYEFTDDGFTVYGKYTHPLADDQIAAYYSMYPSVPWELYWAMGELVANAKKYGIDKTYSFSSSGEGILWLDLITKEHAADVVKIMQEIMNGNAKDNFPGIDWSAAKDRFQADINFFNQYNHLFISNGPYMLVKYDPNALYLKLKKFTGERHVLGTDSGLPIDGVPDEIEYVGVQGQDTAILSVAKGDYDILSYAFPAGKFQGLGEDVLNNLKLFKSASSYNELTINDWHDPDKDAPIVTVGDSVYFNPFAIREVRYAMNWLISRDYIVQNIYQGSGAPMLGCIRPSHPANKYFQIVYDTLGMTTSGNEDYALYLIEQGMEKAKEQVAKYGHTLEKRSDGYWYFDGKPVSIKFLIRTEDERKEIGLYIARLLETKVGFKVEKYLWDRKKTGSVVFAEDPANYKWNLYTGGWGTSGLPTQWVDGYMAFFYTNWYGYTPNGMGVDHGHRNTVTVREFLKFVGELVGPAETTTTTSSEETTTTTSKPTTTTSQQTTTSKPTTTSKPTTTSKPTSSSPSKTTTTSKQGGGGICGPAALVGLAIIPLLLRRRK
;
A
#
# COMPACT_ATOMS: atom_id res chain seq x y z
N MET A 1 -12.07 1.20 -48.20
CA MET A 1 -11.23 1.51 -47.01
C MET A 1 -12.16 1.84 -45.86
N SER A 2 -12.02 1.19 -44.70
CA SER A 2 -12.94 1.42 -43.57
C SER A 2 -12.55 2.69 -42.80
N ARG A 3 -13.53 3.38 -42.20
CA ARG A 3 -13.32 4.60 -41.38
C ARG A 3 -12.24 4.44 -40.29
N LYS A 4 -11.99 3.21 -39.81
CA LYS A 4 -10.91 2.92 -38.83
C LYS A 4 -9.51 3.05 -39.43
N VAL A 5 -9.32 2.71 -40.71
CA VAL A 5 -8.01 2.85 -41.39
C VAL A 5 -7.70 4.32 -41.67
N PHE A 6 -8.72 5.17 -41.84
CA PHE A 6 -8.54 6.60 -42.05
C PHE A 6 -8.19 7.34 -40.74
N SER A 7 -8.77 6.96 -39.60
CA SER A 7 -8.37 7.51 -38.28
C SER A 7 -6.96 7.07 -37.85
N LEU A 8 -6.54 5.83 -38.17
CA LEU A 8 -5.16 5.37 -37.91
C LEU A 8 -4.11 6.11 -38.76
N PHE A 9 -4.45 6.48 -39.99
CA PHE A 9 -3.55 7.23 -40.87
C PHE A 9 -3.40 8.69 -40.43
N ILE A 10 -4.45 9.28 -39.85
CA ILE A 10 -4.45 10.68 -39.39
C ILE A 10 -3.65 10.86 -38.09
N ILE A 11 -3.73 9.92 -37.12
CA ILE A 11 -2.91 10.00 -35.90
C ILE A 11 -1.42 9.77 -36.22
N GLY A 12 -1.12 8.84 -37.13
CA GLY A 12 0.24 8.63 -37.62
C GLY A 12 0.80 9.83 -38.41
N LEU A 13 -0.04 10.58 -39.14
CA LEU A 13 0.37 11.79 -39.84
C LEU A 13 0.48 13.03 -38.95
N MET A 14 -0.38 13.20 -37.93
CA MET A 14 -0.30 14.33 -37.01
C MET A 14 1.01 14.34 -36.22
N VAL A 15 1.53 13.16 -35.90
CA VAL A 15 2.87 13.02 -35.29
C VAL A 15 3.99 13.22 -36.32
N PHE A 16 3.73 12.95 -37.61
CA PHE A 16 4.69 13.14 -38.71
C PHE A 16 4.91 14.62 -39.08
N SER A 17 3.92 15.49 -38.85
CA SER A 17 4.01 16.94 -39.10
C SER A 17 4.75 17.73 -38.00
N VAL A 18 5.03 17.15 -36.83
CA VAL A 18 5.72 17.86 -35.72
C VAL A 18 7.21 18.12 -36.03
N PHE A 19 7.82 17.39 -36.97
CA PHE A 19 9.29 17.44 -37.18
C PHE A 19 9.75 17.92 -38.56
N PHE A 20 8.86 18.26 -39.49
CA PHE A 20 9.21 18.92 -40.75
C PHE A 20 8.13 19.90 -41.22
N VAL A 21 8.06 21.07 -40.59
CA VAL A 21 7.32 22.23 -41.10
C VAL A 21 8.22 23.48 -40.94
N GLN A 22 8.43 24.19 -42.05
CA GLN A 22 8.95 25.57 -42.05
C GLN A 22 8.13 26.43 -41.08
N PRO A 23 8.69 27.45 -40.40
CA PRO A 23 8.04 28.09 -39.26
C PRO A 23 6.71 28.73 -39.65
N ALA A 24 5.61 28.01 -39.41
CA ALA A 24 4.30 28.60 -39.23
C ALA A 24 4.32 29.29 -37.86
N ALA A 25 3.63 30.44 -37.76
CA ALA A 25 3.68 31.32 -36.59
C ALA A 25 3.58 30.53 -35.29
N ALA A 26 4.57 30.67 -34.41
CA ALA A 26 4.64 29.98 -33.13
C ALA A 26 3.29 30.08 -32.42
N GLU A 27 2.57 28.96 -32.29
CA GLU A 27 1.44 28.91 -31.37
C GLU A 27 1.96 29.28 -29.97
N ASP A 28 1.16 30.05 -29.26
CA ASP A 28 1.46 30.48 -27.90
C ASP A 28 1.66 29.22 -27.03
N GLU A 29 2.87 28.99 -26.50
CA GLU A 29 3.16 27.86 -25.62
C GLU A 29 2.17 27.78 -24.45
N ASN A 30 1.72 28.94 -23.96
CA ASN A 30 0.72 29.00 -22.90
C ASN A 30 -0.62 28.44 -23.38
N ALA A 31 -0.99 28.52 -24.66
CA ALA A 31 -2.20 27.90 -25.18
C ALA A 31 -2.15 26.37 -25.07
N TYR A 32 -1.01 25.73 -25.37
CA TYR A 32 -0.84 24.30 -25.18
C TYR A 32 -0.87 23.90 -23.71
N ILE A 33 -0.18 24.65 -22.84
CA ILE A 33 -0.20 24.41 -21.40
C ILE A 33 -1.65 24.53 -20.87
N ASN A 34 -2.38 25.56 -21.28
CA ASN A 34 -3.77 25.77 -20.87
C ASN A 34 -4.69 24.65 -21.37
N ALA A 35 -4.49 24.15 -22.60
CA ALA A 35 -5.22 23.00 -23.13
C ALA A 35 -4.93 21.71 -22.32
N ALA A 36 -3.67 21.49 -21.92
CA ALA A 36 -3.30 20.36 -21.06
C ALA A 36 -3.94 20.44 -19.68
N LEU A 37 -3.91 21.63 -19.05
CA LEU A 37 -4.57 21.87 -17.76
C LEU A 37 -6.08 21.61 -17.84
N GLN A 38 -6.71 22.10 -18.91
CA GLN A 38 -8.12 21.81 -19.18
C GLN A 38 -8.39 20.31 -19.35
N ALA A 39 -7.54 19.60 -20.10
CA ALA A 39 -7.68 18.16 -20.31
C ALA A 39 -7.43 17.33 -19.04
N PHE A 40 -6.60 17.79 -18.11
CA PHE A 40 -6.46 17.19 -16.77
C PHE A 40 -7.58 17.58 -15.80
N GLU A 41 -8.56 18.35 -16.25
CA GLU A 41 -9.65 18.88 -15.42
C GLU A 41 -9.12 19.54 -14.15
N THR A 42 -8.10 20.38 -14.29
CA THR A 42 -7.56 21.12 -13.15
C THR A 42 -8.57 22.10 -12.61
N LYS A 43 -8.62 22.25 -11.29
CA LYS A 43 -9.59 23.10 -10.60
C LYS A 43 -9.00 24.42 -10.13
N TYR A 44 -7.76 24.37 -9.66
CA TYR A 44 -7.03 25.52 -9.14
C TYR A 44 -6.13 26.13 -10.22
N TYR A 45 -5.25 25.33 -10.84
CA TYR A 45 -4.31 25.80 -11.86
C TYR A 45 -4.94 25.74 -13.24
N LYS A 46 -5.54 26.82 -13.71
CA LYS A 46 -6.30 26.86 -14.97
C LYS A 46 -5.49 27.39 -16.13
N THR A 47 -4.46 28.19 -15.86
CA THR A 47 -3.55 28.71 -16.87
C THR A 47 -2.08 28.50 -16.53
N ALA A 48 -1.20 28.66 -17.52
CA ALA A 48 0.25 28.67 -17.34
C ALA A 48 0.68 29.71 -16.29
N GLU A 49 0.04 30.87 -16.25
CA GLU A 49 0.31 31.93 -15.27
C GLU A 49 -0.02 31.50 -13.85
N ASP A 50 -1.07 30.68 -13.64
CA ASP A 50 -1.43 30.17 -12.31
C ASP A 50 -0.32 29.27 -11.72
N LEU A 51 0.40 28.53 -12.57
CA LEU A 51 1.51 27.66 -12.15
C LEU A 51 2.79 28.47 -11.84
N GLY A 52 3.05 29.53 -12.58
CA GLY A 52 4.23 30.39 -12.37
C GLY A 52 5.53 29.57 -12.35
N ASP A 53 6.32 29.70 -11.28
CA ASP A 53 7.61 29.04 -11.12
C ASP A 53 7.50 27.49 -11.08
N ILE A 54 6.32 26.93 -10.79
CA ILE A 54 6.09 25.48 -10.83
C ILE A 54 6.32 24.93 -12.25
N LEU A 55 6.11 25.74 -13.29
CA LEU A 55 6.38 25.33 -14.67
C LEU A 55 7.83 24.89 -14.88
N ASP A 56 8.78 25.47 -14.15
CA ASP A 56 10.20 25.17 -14.33
C ASP A 56 10.69 24.06 -13.36
N MET A 57 9.80 23.53 -12.52
CA MET A 57 10.11 22.38 -11.65
C MET A 57 10.19 21.08 -12.44
N THR A 58 11.12 20.21 -12.06
CA THR A 58 11.10 18.80 -12.46
C THR A 58 10.13 18.01 -11.57
N LEU A 59 9.92 16.72 -11.89
CA LEU A 59 9.15 15.83 -11.02
C LEU A 59 9.72 15.76 -9.59
N ASP A 60 11.04 15.82 -9.43
CA ASP A 60 11.67 15.77 -8.11
C ASP A 60 11.19 16.93 -7.23
N ASN A 61 11.23 18.16 -7.76
CA ASN A 61 10.81 19.36 -7.04
C ASN A 61 9.29 19.41 -6.83
N SER A 62 8.51 19.06 -7.85
CA SER A 62 7.04 19.10 -7.76
C SER A 62 6.48 18.02 -6.83
N THR A 63 7.14 16.86 -6.75
CA THR A 63 6.77 15.83 -5.77
C THR A 63 7.21 16.18 -4.36
N GLU A 64 8.33 16.89 -4.19
CA GLU A 64 8.71 17.46 -2.90
C GLU A 64 7.65 18.44 -2.40
N LEU A 65 7.17 19.33 -3.28
CA LEU A 65 6.08 20.26 -2.99
C LEU A 65 4.79 19.54 -2.60
N THR A 66 4.43 18.42 -3.23
CA THR A 66 3.21 17.66 -2.87
C THR A 66 3.36 16.76 -1.66
N ALA A 67 4.58 16.32 -1.33
CA ALA A 67 4.86 15.48 -0.16
C ALA A 67 5.01 16.29 1.14
N TYR A 68 5.60 17.48 1.05
CA TYR A 68 5.81 18.37 2.19
C TYR A 68 4.88 19.57 2.21
N PHE A 69 4.08 19.77 1.16
CA PHE A 69 3.15 20.90 0.96
C PHE A 69 3.83 22.28 0.92
N THR A 70 5.15 22.31 0.92
CA THR A 70 5.98 23.49 0.79
C THR A 70 7.29 23.11 0.11
N ALA A 71 7.82 23.99 -0.73
CA ALA A 71 9.13 23.85 -1.34
C ALA A 71 9.76 25.22 -1.59
N GLU A 72 11.08 25.31 -1.42
CA GLU A 72 11.86 26.47 -1.83
C GLU A 72 12.35 26.26 -3.27
N PHE A 73 11.96 27.15 -4.17
CA PHE A 73 12.36 27.08 -5.58
C PHE A 73 12.56 28.49 -6.15
N HIS A 74 13.65 28.71 -6.88
CA HIS A 74 14.04 30.04 -7.40
C HIS A 74 14.02 31.17 -6.33
N ASN A 75 14.45 30.86 -5.10
CA ASN A 75 14.41 31.74 -3.92
C ASN A 75 13.00 32.22 -3.53
N LYS A 76 11.97 31.44 -3.86
CA LYS A 76 10.60 31.64 -3.41
C LYS A 76 10.10 30.40 -2.68
N THR A 77 9.38 30.62 -1.59
CA THR A 77 8.58 29.58 -0.94
C THR A 77 7.28 29.39 -1.73
N ILE A 78 7.02 28.17 -2.18
CA ILE A 78 5.78 27.77 -2.83
C ILE A 78 5.04 26.85 -1.86
N GLU A 79 3.74 27.09 -1.65
CA GLU A 79 2.93 26.34 -0.69
C GLU A 79 1.66 25.76 -1.35
N VAL A 80 1.31 24.55 -0.92
CA VAL A 80 0.04 23.89 -1.23
C VAL A 80 -0.87 24.03 -0.02
N THR A 81 -1.86 24.90 -0.13
CA THR A 81 -2.70 25.36 1.01
C THR A 81 -4.14 24.89 0.92
N ASN A 82 -4.57 24.34 -0.22
CA ASN A 82 -5.90 23.77 -0.38
C ASN A 82 -5.91 22.46 -1.19
N PRO A 83 -6.96 21.62 -1.03
CA PRO A 83 -7.05 20.33 -1.72
C PRO A 83 -7.03 20.39 -3.25
N ASP A 84 -7.56 21.44 -3.88
CA ASP A 84 -7.59 21.53 -5.34
C ASP A 84 -6.18 21.75 -5.92
N GLN A 85 -5.34 22.56 -5.27
CA GLN A 85 -3.91 22.67 -5.62
C GLN A 85 -3.23 21.31 -5.59
N PHE A 86 -3.44 20.56 -4.49
CA PHE A 86 -2.83 19.25 -4.32
C PHE A 86 -3.25 18.26 -5.40
N TRP A 87 -4.55 18.13 -5.65
CA TRP A 87 -5.04 17.16 -6.62
C TRP A 87 -4.65 17.51 -8.06
N ASP A 88 -4.56 18.80 -8.40
CA ASP A 88 -4.06 19.23 -9.70
C ASP A 88 -2.57 18.88 -9.88
N LEU A 89 -1.73 19.21 -8.89
CA LEU A 89 -0.30 18.85 -8.92
C LEU A 89 -0.10 17.34 -8.88
N ALA A 90 -0.91 16.59 -8.14
CA ALA A 90 -0.86 15.14 -8.11
C ALA A 90 -1.12 14.53 -9.50
N LYS A 91 -2.13 15.03 -10.23
CA LYS A 91 -2.40 14.60 -11.62
C LYS A 91 -1.21 14.89 -12.54
N ILE A 92 -0.66 16.11 -12.47
CA ILE A 92 0.51 16.53 -13.25
C ILE A 92 1.70 15.63 -12.92
N ASN A 93 1.98 15.39 -11.64
CA ASN A 93 3.08 14.54 -11.18
C ASN A 93 2.92 13.08 -11.59
N MET A 94 1.70 12.53 -11.57
CA MET A 94 1.42 11.20 -12.10
C MET A 94 1.75 11.14 -13.59
N GLY A 95 1.27 12.10 -14.38
CA GLY A 95 1.53 12.16 -15.81
C GLY A 95 3.01 12.33 -16.13
N LEU A 96 3.70 13.22 -15.42
CA LEU A 96 5.14 13.47 -15.56
C LEU A 96 5.97 12.25 -15.15
N GLY A 97 5.61 11.55 -14.07
CA GLY A 97 6.26 10.30 -13.67
C GLY A 97 6.08 9.15 -14.67
N ILE A 98 4.90 9.07 -15.30
CA ILE A 98 4.67 8.15 -16.43
C ILE A 98 5.51 8.59 -17.63
N PHE A 99 5.63 9.89 -17.91
CA PHE A 99 6.43 10.39 -19.03
C PHE A 99 7.93 10.15 -18.87
N GLU A 100 8.44 10.25 -17.64
CA GLU A 100 9.84 9.95 -17.29
C GLU A 100 10.12 8.45 -17.22
N SER A 101 9.13 7.65 -16.81
CA SER A 101 9.16 6.18 -16.83
C SER A 101 10.39 5.51 -16.17
N PRO A 102 10.86 5.90 -14.97
CA PRO A 102 11.81 5.06 -14.24
C PRO A 102 11.21 3.71 -13.79
N ARG A 103 9.86 3.65 -13.77
CA ARG A 103 9.06 2.46 -13.53
C ARG A 103 7.86 2.42 -14.47
N VAL A 104 7.51 1.22 -14.92
CA VAL A 104 6.29 0.96 -15.70
C VAL A 104 5.40 0.01 -14.93
N PHE A 105 4.27 0.51 -14.44
CA PHE A 105 3.30 -0.31 -13.71
C PHE A 105 2.53 -1.21 -14.66
N ILE A 106 2.22 -2.43 -14.23
CA ILE A 106 1.72 -3.49 -15.11
C ILE A 106 0.35 -3.98 -14.65
N VAL A 107 0.26 -4.49 -13.41
CA VAL A 107 -0.92 -5.23 -12.96
C VAL A 107 -1.07 -5.16 -11.45
N GLU A 108 -2.30 -4.86 -11.02
CA GLU A 108 -2.77 -5.15 -9.68
C GLU A 108 -3.23 -6.61 -9.65
N THR A 109 -2.70 -7.40 -8.72
CA THR A 109 -3.03 -8.81 -8.56
C THR A 109 -4.23 -8.96 -7.63
N TRP A 110 -5.14 -9.85 -8.01
CA TRP A 110 -6.33 -10.17 -7.23
C TRP A 110 -6.28 -11.59 -6.69
N THR A 111 -6.82 -11.75 -5.49
CA THR A 111 -7.19 -13.02 -4.89
C THR A 111 -8.65 -12.96 -4.45
N PHE A 112 -9.28 -14.11 -4.24
CA PHE A 112 -10.70 -14.21 -3.93
C PHE A 112 -10.92 -15.03 -2.67
N PHE A 113 -11.64 -14.44 -1.71
CA PHE A 113 -12.15 -15.13 -0.53
C PHE A 113 -13.41 -15.91 -0.90
N PRO A 114 -13.44 -17.23 -0.70
CA PRO A 114 -14.66 -18.00 -0.89
C PRO A 114 -15.56 -17.95 0.35
N ALA A 115 -16.86 -17.82 0.08
CA ALA A 115 -17.93 -17.93 1.05
C ALA A 115 -19.00 -18.91 0.56
N ASN A 116 -19.67 -19.60 1.46
CA ASN A 116 -20.81 -20.43 1.11
C ASN A 116 -22.03 -19.55 0.78
N LYS A 117 -22.56 -19.70 -0.42
CA LYS A 117 -23.67 -18.89 -0.95
C LYS A 117 -24.98 -19.07 -0.19
N ASN A 118 -25.21 -20.25 0.40
CA ASN A 118 -26.44 -20.56 1.13
C ASN A 118 -26.34 -20.18 2.62
N ARG A 119 -25.12 -20.09 3.15
CA ARG A 119 -24.87 -19.71 4.54
C ARG A 119 -24.65 -18.22 4.74
N ILE A 120 -24.06 -17.52 3.76
CA ILE A 120 -23.88 -16.06 3.82
C ILE A 120 -25.01 -15.37 3.05
N GLN A 121 -26.01 -14.89 3.80
CA GLN A 121 -27.15 -14.14 3.25
C GLN A 121 -26.76 -12.72 2.85
N ASP A 122 -25.94 -12.08 3.68
CA ASP A 122 -25.39 -10.74 3.46
C ASP A 122 -24.03 -10.61 4.16
N ILE A 123 -23.15 -9.77 3.61
CA ILE A 123 -21.84 -9.47 4.18
C ILE A 123 -21.25 -8.24 3.47
N VAL A 124 -20.72 -7.29 4.23
CA VAL A 124 -19.97 -6.15 3.68
C VAL A 124 -18.56 -6.61 3.35
N ALA A 125 -18.14 -6.42 2.11
CA ALA A 125 -16.76 -6.66 1.67
C ALA A 125 -16.11 -5.33 1.31
N ASP A 126 -14.85 -5.18 1.71
CA ASP A 126 -14.06 -4.02 1.37
C ASP A 126 -13.63 -4.09 -0.12
N PRO A 127 -13.74 -3.01 -0.90
CA PRO A 127 -13.41 -3.01 -2.33
C PRO A 127 -11.92 -3.25 -2.63
N ASN A 128 -11.05 -2.99 -1.64
CA ASN A 128 -9.62 -3.16 -1.69
C ASN A 128 -9.18 -4.50 -1.05
N VAL A 129 -9.57 -4.79 0.20
CA VAL A 129 -9.08 -5.97 0.93
C VAL A 129 -10.07 -7.14 1.03
N GLY A 130 -11.22 -7.05 0.34
CA GLY A 130 -12.22 -8.11 0.33
C GLY A 130 -12.76 -8.41 1.72
N LEU A 131 -12.64 -9.67 2.17
CA LEU A 131 -13.07 -10.10 3.50
C LEU A 131 -11.96 -10.00 4.57
N ALA A 132 -10.79 -9.44 4.22
CA ALA A 132 -9.66 -9.27 5.14
C ALA A 132 -9.77 -8.04 6.06
N THR A 133 -10.98 -7.73 6.52
CA THR A 133 -11.28 -6.61 7.40
C THR A 133 -12.20 -7.06 8.53
N ARG A 134 -12.14 -6.41 9.70
CA ARG A 134 -13.08 -6.65 10.82
C ARG A 134 -14.54 -6.45 10.41
N TRP A 135 -14.77 -5.54 9.45
CA TRP A 135 -16.11 -5.16 9.01
C TRP A 135 -16.87 -6.32 8.35
N SER A 136 -16.15 -7.25 7.73
CA SER A 136 -16.75 -8.39 7.05
C SER A 136 -17.33 -9.42 8.03
N PRO A 137 -16.57 -9.99 8.99
CA PRO A 137 -17.17 -10.85 10.01
C PRO A 137 -18.24 -10.15 10.86
N MET A 138 -18.07 -8.85 11.16
CA MET A 138 -19.07 -8.07 11.90
C MET A 138 -20.43 -8.02 11.21
N THR A 139 -20.47 -7.93 9.88
CA THR A 139 -21.71 -7.75 9.10
C THR A 139 -22.27 -9.03 8.50
N ALA A 140 -21.57 -10.15 8.66
CA ALA A 140 -21.96 -11.41 8.05
C ALA A 140 -23.29 -11.92 8.64
N LYS A 141 -24.32 -11.98 7.81
CA LYS A 141 -25.63 -12.53 8.18
C LYS A 141 -25.72 -14.00 7.80
N THR A 142 -25.92 -14.86 8.79
CA THR A 142 -26.14 -16.30 8.61
C THR A 142 -27.56 -16.71 9.06
N PRO A 143 -28.12 -17.82 8.53
CA PRO A 143 -29.47 -18.27 8.88
C PRO A 143 -29.72 -18.53 10.37
N ASP A 144 -28.68 -18.84 11.13
CA ASP A 144 -28.72 -19.24 12.54
C ASP A 144 -28.01 -18.25 13.47
N GLY A 145 -27.56 -17.10 12.96
CA GLY A 145 -26.82 -16.10 13.73
C GLY A 145 -25.40 -16.51 14.10
N LYS A 146 -24.90 -17.64 13.58
CA LYS A 146 -23.55 -18.16 13.87
C LYS A 146 -22.69 -18.11 12.61
N LEU A 147 -21.53 -17.47 12.71
CA LEU A 147 -20.54 -17.40 11.65
C LEU A 147 -19.39 -18.36 11.93
N LYS A 148 -19.09 -19.27 11.02
CA LYS A 148 -17.99 -20.23 11.15
C LYS A 148 -16.93 -19.98 10.08
N ILE A 149 -15.75 -19.59 10.54
CA ILE A 149 -14.61 -19.16 9.71
C ILE A 149 -13.52 -20.22 9.75
N ALA A 150 -13.09 -20.70 8.58
CA ALA A 150 -11.89 -21.53 8.49
C ALA A 150 -10.64 -20.66 8.31
N GLN A 151 -9.65 -20.85 9.18
CA GLN A 151 -8.40 -20.12 9.20
C GLN A 151 -7.22 -21.02 8.86
N PHE A 152 -6.31 -20.56 8.02
CA PHE A 152 -5.14 -21.35 7.69
C PHE A 152 -4.14 -21.39 8.85
N ALA A 153 -3.79 -22.58 9.31
CA ALA A 153 -2.91 -22.84 10.45
C ALA A 153 -1.78 -23.82 10.07
N SER A 154 -0.92 -23.41 9.12
CA SER A 154 0.08 -24.28 8.49
C SER A 154 1.07 -24.94 9.45
N THR A 155 1.41 -24.27 10.54
CA THR A 155 2.39 -24.73 11.53
C THR A 155 1.75 -25.50 12.69
N GLY A 156 0.44 -25.75 12.65
CA GLY A 156 -0.29 -26.33 13.78
C GLY A 156 -0.50 -25.34 14.93
N ALA A 157 -0.47 -24.03 14.63
CA ALA A 157 -0.87 -22.96 15.54
C ALA A 157 -1.77 -21.97 14.79
N MET A 158 -2.75 -21.40 15.49
CA MET A 158 -3.66 -20.42 14.88
C MET A 158 -3.01 -19.04 14.68
N PHE A 159 -2.10 -18.64 15.57
CA PHE A 159 -1.54 -17.29 15.59
C PHE A 159 -0.01 -17.34 15.65
N MET A 160 0.63 -16.41 14.93
CA MET A 160 2.10 -16.35 14.83
C MET A 160 2.71 -15.23 15.69
N SER A 161 1.86 -14.34 16.22
CA SER A 161 2.23 -13.29 17.17
C SER A 161 1.25 -13.29 18.34
N PRO A 162 1.69 -12.84 19.53
CA PRO A 162 0.88 -12.92 20.73
C PRO A 162 -0.22 -11.85 20.78
N PHE A 163 -1.27 -12.14 21.54
CA PHE A 163 -2.34 -11.19 21.85
C PHE A 163 -1.89 -10.26 22.99
N ASN A 164 -0.97 -9.37 22.68
CA ASN A 164 -0.50 -8.30 23.55
C ASN A 164 -0.56 -6.97 22.77
N PRO A 165 -1.31 -5.96 23.23
CA PRO A 165 -1.51 -4.71 22.49
C PRO A 165 -0.28 -3.78 22.47
N VAL A 166 0.79 -4.07 23.22
CA VAL A 166 1.96 -3.18 23.32
C VAL A 166 2.98 -3.45 22.21
N GLY A 167 3.38 -4.71 22.04
CA GLY A 167 4.36 -5.12 21.03
C GLY A 167 4.05 -6.45 20.36
N GLY A 168 2.84 -6.99 20.56
CA GLY A 168 2.30 -8.17 19.87
C GLY A 168 1.44 -7.79 18.67
N LEU A 169 0.51 -8.68 18.28
CA LEU A 169 -0.48 -8.46 17.21
C LEU A 169 0.15 -8.00 15.87
N THR A 170 1.22 -8.67 15.44
CA THR A 170 1.98 -8.30 14.23
C THR A 170 1.65 -9.16 13.02
N ASP A 171 1.01 -10.32 13.22
CA ASP A 171 0.57 -11.19 12.13
C ASP A 171 -0.88 -10.94 11.72
N VAL A 172 -1.20 -11.17 10.45
CA VAL A 172 -2.53 -10.87 9.90
C VAL A 172 -3.67 -11.65 10.54
N TYR A 173 -3.42 -12.85 11.10
CA TYR A 173 -4.47 -13.66 11.70
C TYR A 173 -4.80 -13.20 13.11
N SER A 174 -3.80 -12.89 13.93
CA SER A 174 -4.02 -12.31 15.25
C SER A 174 -4.72 -10.94 15.15
N VAL A 175 -4.28 -10.07 14.24
CA VAL A 175 -4.91 -8.76 14.00
C VAL A 175 -6.37 -8.90 13.60
N ARG A 176 -6.72 -9.80 12.67
CA ARG A 176 -8.12 -9.95 12.23
C ARG A 176 -9.06 -10.40 13.34
N VAL A 177 -8.57 -11.18 14.30
CA VAL A 177 -9.37 -11.63 15.46
C VAL A 177 -9.39 -10.56 16.54
N SER A 178 -8.24 -9.98 16.91
CA SER A 178 -8.16 -8.97 17.97
C SER A 178 -9.00 -7.74 17.65
N THR A 179 -9.06 -7.34 16.39
CA THR A 179 -9.85 -6.19 15.93
C THR A 179 -11.36 -6.43 15.92
N LEU A 180 -11.85 -7.66 16.10
CA LEU A 180 -13.25 -7.93 16.42
C LEU A 180 -13.55 -7.79 17.92
N ILE A 181 -12.51 -7.98 18.74
CA ILE A 181 -12.57 -7.94 20.20
C ILE A 181 -12.36 -6.51 20.71
N THR A 182 -11.66 -5.67 19.96
CA THR A 182 -11.25 -4.31 20.35
C THR A 182 -11.88 -3.25 19.46
N ASP A 183 -12.43 -2.19 20.04
CA ASP A 183 -12.85 -1.00 19.30
C ASP A 183 -11.75 0.07 19.23
N TYR A 184 -11.92 1.05 18.33
CA TYR A 184 -10.96 2.14 18.11
C TYR A 184 -11.59 3.51 18.38
N GLY A 185 -10.77 4.48 18.79
CA GLY A 185 -11.17 5.89 18.82
C GLY A 185 -11.69 6.38 17.46
N GLY A 186 -10.93 6.14 16.39
CA GLY A 186 -11.35 6.34 15.01
C GLY A 186 -10.79 5.26 14.09
N ALA A 187 -11.32 5.17 12.88
CA ALA A 187 -10.88 4.19 11.88
C ALA A 187 -11.01 4.72 10.46
N THR A 188 -10.15 4.24 9.55
CA THR A 188 -10.25 4.57 8.12
C THR A 188 -11.50 3.95 7.52
N ASN A 189 -12.39 4.78 6.97
CA ASN A 189 -13.59 4.35 6.26
C ASN A 189 -13.27 3.84 4.85
N PHE A 190 -14.26 3.27 4.17
CA PHE A 190 -14.11 2.67 2.84
C PHE A 190 -13.65 3.64 1.73
N ASP A 191 -13.72 4.95 1.97
CA ASP A 191 -13.22 6.00 1.08
C ASP A 191 -11.77 6.41 1.38
N GLY A 192 -11.10 5.76 2.34
CA GLY A 192 -9.73 6.09 2.74
C GLY A 192 -9.64 7.32 3.65
N ILE A 193 -10.71 7.67 4.38
CA ILE A 193 -10.75 8.83 5.29
C ILE A 193 -10.76 8.34 6.73
N TYR A 194 -9.85 8.86 7.56
CA TYR A 194 -9.89 8.57 8.99
C TYR A 194 -11.12 9.20 9.63
N SER A 195 -12.04 8.36 10.10
CA SER A 195 -13.38 8.77 10.51
C SER A 195 -13.63 8.46 11.98
N PRO A 196 -14.45 9.27 12.67
CA PRO A 196 -14.86 9.00 14.05
C PRO A 196 -15.40 7.58 14.24
N TYR A 197 -15.15 6.99 15.39
CA TYR A 197 -15.76 5.73 15.81
C TYR A 197 -16.14 5.80 17.30
N ARG A 198 -15.26 5.44 18.23
CA ARG A 198 -15.47 5.61 19.68
C ARG A 198 -15.14 7.01 20.18
N CYS A 199 -14.43 7.80 19.40
CA CYS A 199 -14.14 9.19 19.65
C CYS A 199 -14.61 10.07 18.50
N THR A 200 -15.04 11.28 18.83
CA THR A 200 -15.17 12.43 17.93
C THR A 200 -14.11 13.46 18.28
N TRP A 201 -13.84 14.40 17.37
CA TRP A 201 -12.80 15.40 17.60
C TRP A 201 -13.13 16.75 16.96
N GLU A 202 -12.57 17.79 17.57
CA GLU A 202 -12.50 19.15 17.04
C GLU A 202 -11.02 19.52 16.84
N ILE A 203 -10.70 20.15 15.70
CA ILE A 203 -9.32 20.50 15.35
C ILE A 203 -9.19 22.00 15.18
N ASP A 204 -8.22 22.58 15.89
CA ASP A 204 -7.81 23.98 15.76
C ASP A 204 -6.34 24.03 15.33
N LYS A 205 -6.11 24.54 14.13
CA LYS A 205 -4.77 24.72 13.52
C LYS A 205 -4.20 26.11 13.77
N THR A 206 -4.86 26.93 14.59
CA THR A 206 -4.38 28.27 14.96
C THR A 206 -3.17 28.13 15.89
N PRO A 207 -2.01 28.72 15.54
CA PRO A 207 -0.86 28.71 16.44
C PRO A 207 -1.18 29.33 17.79
N GLY A 208 -0.71 28.72 18.86
CA GLY A 208 -0.94 29.18 20.23
C GLY A 208 0.14 28.72 21.20
N LYS A 209 -0.04 29.09 22.47
CA LYS A 209 0.85 28.69 23.57
C LYS A 209 0.25 27.52 24.34
N VAL A 210 1.08 26.52 24.64
CA VAL A 210 0.71 25.39 25.50
C VAL A 210 0.28 25.92 26.87
N PRO A 211 -0.93 25.58 27.37
CA PRO A 211 -1.41 26.01 28.68
C PRO A 211 -0.53 25.53 29.85
N ASP A 212 -0.63 26.21 31.00
CA ASP A 212 0.15 25.88 32.21
C ASP A 212 -0.30 24.55 32.86
N ASP A 213 -1.52 24.11 32.59
CA ASP A 213 -2.14 22.87 33.08
C ASP A 213 -2.10 21.72 32.06
N ALA A 214 -1.59 21.96 30.84
CA ALA A 214 -1.34 20.89 29.87
C ALA A 214 -0.11 20.08 30.29
N VAL A 215 -0.28 18.76 30.46
CA VAL A 215 0.73 17.87 31.04
C VAL A 215 1.19 16.77 30.09
N ILE A 216 2.44 16.35 30.24
CA ILE A 216 2.96 15.07 29.75
C ILE A 216 3.34 14.19 30.93
N TYR A 217 3.51 12.90 30.71
CA TYR A 217 3.94 11.99 31.77
C TYR A 217 5.46 11.77 31.73
N ASN A 218 6.11 11.79 32.89
CA ASN A 218 7.47 11.33 33.10
C ASN A 218 7.47 10.23 34.17
N GLN A 219 8.19 9.13 33.95
CA GLN A 219 8.17 7.98 34.85
C GLN A 219 8.58 8.32 36.29
N THR A 220 9.52 9.24 36.48
CA THR A 220 10.07 9.58 37.80
C THR A 220 9.39 10.77 38.47
N GLN A 221 8.71 11.62 37.70
CA GLN A 221 8.09 12.86 38.21
C GLN A 221 6.55 12.82 38.15
N GLY A 222 5.97 11.89 37.42
CA GLY A 222 4.53 11.83 37.13
C GLY A 222 4.11 12.82 36.06
N TRP A 223 2.89 13.36 36.18
CA TRP A 223 2.35 14.36 35.27
C TRP A 223 3.01 15.72 35.50
N ILE A 224 3.69 16.25 34.48
CA ILE A 224 4.43 17.50 34.53
C ILE A 224 4.04 18.41 33.34
N ALA A 225 3.96 19.71 33.59
CA ALA A 225 3.77 20.72 32.55
C ALA A 225 5.11 21.10 31.90
N ALA A 226 5.78 20.13 31.28
CA ALA A 226 7.16 20.29 30.79
C ALA A 226 7.29 21.33 29.66
N HIS A 227 6.20 21.62 28.96
CA HIS A 227 6.17 22.46 27.76
C HIS A 227 5.27 23.69 27.91
N ALA A 228 4.88 24.06 29.13
CA ALA A 228 4.07 25.25 29.37
C ALA A 228 4.70 26.50 28.70
N GLY A 229 3.89 27.24 27.93
CA GLY A 229 4.35 28.42 27.19
C GLY A 229 5.13 28.14 25.89
N GLU A 230 5.37 26.88 25.50
CA GLU A 230 5.88 26.53 24.18
C GLU A 230 4.82 26.79 23.08
N ASP A 231 5.27 26.99 21.84
CA ASP A 231 4.38 27.14 20.69
C ASP A 231 3.89 25.76 20.20
N TYR A 232 2.57 25.61 20.03
CA TYR A 232 1.98 24.45 19.34
C TYR A 232 1.47 24.82 17.94
N LYS A 233 1.34 23.82 17.07
CA LYS A 233 0.79 23.98 15.70
C LYS A 233 -0.63 23.44 15.55
N ALA A 234 -1.02 22.48 16.38
CA ALA A 234 -2.36 21.93 16.40
C ALA A 234 -2.82 21.72 17.84
N LYS A 235 -4.11 22.01 18.06
CA LYS A 235 -4.88 21.64 19.25
C LYS A 235 -6.03 20.75 18.78
N VAL A 236 -6.11 19.54 19.32
CA VAL A 236 -7.17 18.59 18.99
C VAL A 236 -7.90 18.20 20.26
N THR A 237 -9.20 18.40 20.32
CA THR A 237 -10.04 18.03 21.46
C THR A 237 -10.85 16.79 21.09
N PHE A 238 -10.57 15.69 21.75
CA PHE A 238 -11.27 14.42 21.59
C PHE A 238 -12.34 14.23 22.67
N HIS A 239 -13.52 13.78 22.26
CA HIS A 239 -14.58 13.26 23.12
C HIS A 239 -14.73 11.76 22.82
N CYS A 240 -14.61 10.91 23.82
CA CYS A 240 -14.46 9.47 23.68
C CYS A 240 -15.41 8.70 24.60
N ASP A 241 -16.02 7.64 24.08
CA ASP A 241 -16.75 6.65 24.86
C ASP A 241 -15.89 5.38 25.00
N ILE A 242 -15.40 5.08 26.20
CA ILE A 242 -14.71 3.81 26.48
C ILE A 242 -15.71 2.65 26.57
N GLY A 243 -16.93 2.94 27.05
CA GLY A 243 -17.99 1.95 27.24
C GLY A 243 -17.68 1.01 28.41
N GLU A 244 -18.21 -0.21 28.35
CA GLU A 244 -17.94 -1.27 29.31
C GLU A 244 -16.86 -2.21 28.77
N TRP A 245 -15.86 -2.50 29.59
CA TRP A 245 -14.87 -3.52 29.32
C TRP A 245 -15.50 -4.92 29.43
N HIS A 246 -14.96 -5.92 28.72
CA HIS A 246 -15.49 -7.29 28.70
C HIS A 246 -15.53 -7.99 30.07
N ASN A 247 -14.83 -7.46 31.06
CA ASN A 247 -14.86 -7.91 32.46
C ASN A 247 -16.02 -7.29 33.27
N GLY A 248 -16.84 -6.41 32.67
CA GLY A 248 -17.98 -5.72 33.29
C GLY A 248 -17.64 -4.38 33.96
N VAL A 249 -16.38 -3.94 33.92
CA VAL A 249 -15.96 -2.65 34.46
C VAL A 249 -16.36 -1.54 33.48
N LYS A 250 -17.02 -0.48 33.96
CA LYS A 250 -17.25 0.73 33.17
C LYS A 250 -15.93 1.46 32.98
N GLY A 251 -15.61 1.76 31.74
CA GLY A 251 -14.46 2.59 31.41
C GLY A 251 -14.68 4.05 31.78
N ASP A 252 -13.59 4.74 32.09
CA ASP A 252 -13.58 6.15 32.48
C ASP A 252 -12.33 6.86 31.90
N ILE A 253 -12.17 8.14 32.21
CA ILE A 253 -11.01 8.91 31.75
C ILE A 253 -9.67 8.34 32.24
N ASN A 254 -9.63 7.63 33.37
CA ASN A 254 -8.40 7.02 33.86
C ASN A 254 -7.90 5.93 32.91
N ASP A 255 -8.78 5.30 32.13
CA ASP A 255 -8.38 4.37 31.08
C ASP A 255 -7.47 5.03 30.03
N ILE A 256 -7.83 6.22 29.55
CA ILE A 256 -7.02 6.98 28.58
C ILE A 256 -5.77 7.55 29.25
N LYS A 257 -5.92 8.18 30.42
CA LYS A 257 -4.82 8.85 31.13
C LYS A 257 -3.70 7.87 31.46
N ASN A 258 -4.03 6.71 32.02
CA ASN A 258 -3.05 5.70 32.40
C ASN A 258 -2.49 4.93 31.18
N TYR A 259 -3.26 4.78 30.10
CA TYR A 259 -2.75 4.29 28.82
C TYR A 259 -1.66 5.20 28.25
N ILE A 260 -1.88 6.51 28.24
CA ILE A 260 -0.88 7.48 27.81
C ILE A 260 0.36 7.41 28.72
N ALA A 261 0.18 7.43 30.03
CA ALA A 261 1.30 7.32 30.99
C ALA A 261 2.12 6.03 30.80
N PHE A 262 1.46 4.91 30.52
CA PHE A 262 2.13 3.64 30.24
C PHE A 262 3.07 3.77 29.04
N TYR A 263 2.63 4.35 27.92
CA TYR A 263 3.51 4.51 26.75
C TYR A 263 4.64 5.50 26.98
N TYR A 264 4.45 6.57 27.74
CA TYR A 264 5.57 7.45 28.15
C TYR A 264 6.58 6.67 28.98
N THR A 265 6.13 5.88 29.95
CA THR A 265 6.99 5.04 30.79
C THR A 265 7.82 4.06 29.94
N TRP A 266 7.19 3.44 28.94
CA TRP A 266 7.83 2.36 28.19
C TRP A 266 8.63 2.78 26.96
N ALA A 267 8.44 4.01 26.48
CA ALA A 267 9.10 4.52 25.28
C ALA A 267 10.43 5.25 25.54
N TYR A 268 10.73 5.60 26.79
CA TYR A 268 11.94 6.33 27.17
C TYR A 268 12.81 5.54 28.14
N GLU A 269 14.12 5.60 27.96
CA GLU A 269 15.09 5.12 28.94
C GLU A 269 15.38 6.27 29.90
N ASP A 270 14.61 6.39 30.98
CA ASP A 270 14.69 7.54 31.90
C ASP A 270 15.93 7.49 32.82
N TYR A 271 16.50 6.29 33.03
CA TYR A 271 17.76 6.08 33.75
C TYR A 271 18.51 4.84 33.25
N PRO A 272 19.83 4.70 33.51
CA PRO A 272 20.61 3.58 32.98
C PRO A 272 20.06 2.21 33.40
N ASN A 273 19.79 1.34 32.42
CA ASN A 273 19.18 0.02 32.61
C ASN A 273 17.75 0.09 33.18
N ASP A 274 16.95 1.07 32.75
CA ASP A 274 15.54 1.17 33.13
C ASP A 274 14.80 -0.13 32.79
N PRO A 275 14.30 -0.89 33.79
CA PRO A 275 13.55 -2.12 33.53
C PRO A 275 12.19 -1.86 32.88
N TYR A 276 11.73 -0.61 32.84
CA TYR A 276 10.48 -0.24 32.19
C TYR A 276 10.68 0.33 30.79
N TYR A 277 11.87 0.26 30.19
CA TYR A 277 12.09 0.67 28.81
C TYR A 277 12.04 -0.53 27.83
N ASP A 278 11.33 -0.38 26.70
CA ASP A 278 11.37 -1.34 25.59
C ASP A 278 11.82 -0.66 24.29
N SER A 279 12.98 -1.08 23.77
CA SER A 279 13.53 -0.56 22.51
C SER A 279 12.61 -0.75 21.29
N GLY A 280 11.68 -1.71 21.35
CA GLY A 280 10.64 -1.93 20.35
C GLY A 280 9.63 -0.79 20.26
N LEU A 281 9.54 0.07 21.29
CA LEU A 281 8.69 1.26 21.34
C LEU A 281 9.43 2.56 21.00
N SER A 282 10.63 2.48 20.44
CA SER A 282 11.42 3.66 20.03
C SER A 282 10.69 4.56 19.02
N SER A 283 9.86 3.98 18.13
CA SER A 283 8.99 4.72 17.22
C SER A 283 7.88 5.48 17.96
N THR A 284 7.29 4.88 18.99
CA THR A 284 6.37 5.55 19.91
C THR A 284 7.07 6.71 20.64
N GLY A 285 8.30 6.52 21.10
CA GLY A 285 9.09 7.60 21.71
C GLY A 285 9.39 8.75 20.73
N ALA A 286 9.62 8.45 19.45
CA ALA A 286 9.77 9.48 18.42
C ALA A 286 8.45 10.23 18.16
N TYR A 287 7.32 9.52 18.17
CA TYR A 287 5.99 10.09 18.05
C TYR A 287 5.67 11.01 19.24
N LEU A 288 5.86 10.55 20.48
CA LEU A 288 5.52 11.30 21.70
C LEU A 288 6.27 12.63 21.84
N LYS A 289 7.43 12.80 21.20
CA LYS A 289 8.16 14.08 21.13
C LYS A 289 7.41 15.19 20.38
N ASN A 290 6.43 14.82 19.56
CA ASN A 290 5.57 15.78 18.86
C ASN A 290 4.36 16.19 19.70
N ILE A 291 4.15 15.56 20.86
CA ILE A 291 3.11 15.91 21.81
C ILE A 291 3.70 16.85 22.87
N LEU A 292 3.07 18.00 23.04
CA LEU A 292 3.48 19.05 23.97
C LEU A 292 2.71 19.00 25.29
N GLY A 293 1.50 18.45 25.29
CA GLY A 293 0.73 18.29 26.52
C GLY A 293 -0.68 17.82 26.26
N TYR A 294 -1.29 17.31 27.33
CA TYR A 294 -2.68 16.88 27.40
C TYR A 294 -3.40 17.66 28.50
N GLU A 295 -4.62 18.09 28.22
CA GLU A 295 -5.62 18.43 29.23
C GLU A 295 -6.70 17.35 29.20
N PHE A 296 -7.12 16.85 30.35
CA PHE A 296 -8.09 15.77 30.45
C PHE A 296 -9.47 16.29 30.88
N THR A 297 -10.52 15.81 30.23
CA THR A 297 -11.93 16.04 30.62
C THR A 297 -12.55 14.73 31.11
N ASP A 298 -13.76 14.77 31.68
CA ASP A 298 -14.43 13.55 32.15
C ASP A 298 -14.66 12.51 31.04
N ASP A 299 -14.78 12.97 29.80
CA ASP A 299 -15.14 12.19 28.61
C ASP A 299 -14.06 12.18 27.53
N GLY A 300 -12.84 12.69 27.79
CA GLY A 300 -11.84 12.79 26.74
C GLY A 300 -10.61 13.63 27.09
N PHE A 301 -9.99 14.20 26.07
CA PHE A 301 -8.77 14.98 26.25
C PHE A 301 -8.55 15.99 25.12
N THR A 302 -7.92 17.11 25.45
CA THR A 302 -7.31 18.01 24.49
C THR A 302 -5.82 17.72 24.42
N VAL A 303 -5.28 17.60 23.21
CA VAL A 303 -3.85 17.42 22.95
C VAL A 303 -3.29 18.58 22.14
N TYR A 304 -2.13 19.06 22.59
CA TYR A 304 -1.35 20.11 21.95
C TYR A 304 -0.14 19.48 21.30
N GLY A 305 0.13 19.80 20.03
CA GLY A 305 1.24 19.17 19.34
C GLY A 305 1.83 19.95 18.17
N LYS A 306 2.93 19.38 17.65
CA LYS A 306 3.78 19.98 16.61
C LYS A 306 3.40 19.52 15.20
N TYR A 307 2.74 18.37 15.07
CA TYR A 307 2.29 17.84 13.79
C TYR A 307 0.99 18.53 13.34
N THR A 308 0.95 18.89 12.07
CA THR A 308 -0.27 19.32 11.38
C THR A 308 -0.19 18.79 9.94
N HIS A 309 -1.35 18.52 9.36
CA HIS A 309 -1.48 18.26 7.94
C HIS A 309 -2.19 19.47 7.30
N PRO A 310 -1.61 20.11 6.29
CA PRO A 310 -2.15 21.37 5.77
C PRO A 310 -3.57 21.20 5.23
N LEU A 311 -3.86 20.06 4.61
CA LEU A 311 -5.11 19.82 3.87
C LEU A 311 -6.10 18.86 4.53
N ALA A 312 -5.64 18.01 5.45
CA ALA A 312 -6.34 16.77 5.81
C ALA A 312 -6.49 16.68 7.32
N ASP A 313 -7.58 17.25 7.81
CA ASP A 313 -7.93 17.24 9.23
C ASP A 313 -8.07 15.80 9.76
N ASP A 314 -8.50 14.85 8.91
CA ASP A 314 -8.56 13.42 9.25
C ASP A 314 -7.18 12.82 9.55
N GLN A 315 -6.12 13.27 8.87
CA GLN A 315 -4.75 12.82 9.15
C GLN A 315 -4.21 13.40 10.45
N ILE A 316 -4.59 14.63 10.80
CA ILE A 316 -4.27 15.24 12.10
C ILE A 316 -4.94 14.44 13.22
N ALA A 317 -6.25 14.14 13.08
CA ALA A 317 -6.96 13.33 14.06
C ALA A 317 -6.36 11.92 14.21
N ALA A 318 -6.04 11.27 13.10
CA ALA A 318 -5.39 9.96 13.11
C ALA A 318 -4.06 9.98 13.87
N TYR A 319 -3.27 11.04 13.69
CA TYR A 319 -1.99 11.20 14.38
C TYR A 319 -2.17 11.38 15.89
N TYR A 320 -3.15 12.16 16.33
CA TYR A 320 -3.32 12.52 17.75
C TYR A 320 -4.27 11.60 18.54
N SER A 321 -4.89 10.61 17.90
CA SER A 321 -5.83 9.70 18.57
C SER A 321 -5.12 8.77 19.56
N MET A 322 -5.48 8.88 20.84
CA MET A 322 -5.05 8.00 21.92
C MET A 322 -6.26 7.29 22.50
N TYR A 323 -6.41 6.00 22.21
CA TYR A 323 -7.52 5.19 22.68
C TYR A 323 -7.04 3.83 23.17
N PRO A 324 -7.32 3.44 24.43
CA PRO A 324 -6.82 2.19 25.00
C PRO A 324 -7.48 0.96 24.38
N SER A 325 -6.68 -0.10 24.20
CA SER A 325 -7.18 -1.39 23.69
C SER A 325 -7.60 -2.36 24.79
N VAL A 326 -7.09 -2.19 26.01
CA VAL A 326 -7.40 -3.00 27.19
C VAL A 326 -7.55 -2.08 28.42
N PRO A 327 -8.16 -2.54 29.54
CA PRO A 327 -8.28 -1.74 30.75
C PRO A 327 -6.91 -1.25 31.26
N TRP A 328 -6.83 -0.03 31.80
CA TRP A 328 -5.53 0.54 32.16
C TRP A 328 -4.75 -0.28 33.18
N GLU A 329 -5.43 -0.86 34.17
CA GLU A 329 -4.84 -1.66 35.23
C GLU A 329 -4.08 -2.87 34.65
N LEU A 330 -4.59 -3.45 33.57
CA LEU A 330 -3.97 -4.57 32.89
C LEU A 330 -2.66 -4.17 32.21
N TYR A 331 -2.59 -2.98 31.58
CA TYR A 331 -1.32 -2.45 31.04
C TYR A 331 -0.22 -2.44 32.09
N TRP A 332 -0.53 -1.94 33.29
CA TRP A 332 0.47 -1.84 34.35
C TRP A 332 0.82 -3.20 34.98
N ALA A 333 -0.13 -4.11 35.16
CA ALA A 333 0.18 -5.47 35.61
C ALA A 333 1.06 -6.22 34.60
N MET A 334 0.79 -6.06 33.30
CA MET A 334 1.65 -6.57 32.23
C MET A 334 3.04 -5.94 32.29
N GLY A 335 3.13 -4.62 32.47
CA GLY A 335 4.39 -3.90 32.59
C GLY A 335 5.24 -4.41 33.76
N GLU A 336 4.61 -4.59 34.92
CA GLU A 336 5.31 -5.07 36.11
C GLU A 336 5.76 -6.54 35.97
N LEU A 337 5.01 -7.37 35.24
CA LEU A 337 5.47 -8.70 34.85
C LEU A 337 6.74 -8.62 34.00
N VAL A 338 6.75 -7.79 32.95
CA VAL A 338 7.89 -7.67 32.03
C VAL A 338 9.12 -7.08 32.73
N ALA A 339 8.94 -6.02 33.51
CA ALA A 339 10.03 -5.32 34.19
C ALA A 339 10.59 -6.11 35.39
N ASN A 340 9.72 -6.79 36.14
CA ASN A 340 10.04 -7.19 37.53
C ASN A 340 9.59 -8.62 37.91
N ALA A 341 9.23 -9.51 36.97
CA ALA A 341 8.77 -10.89 37.25
C ALA A 341 9.45 -11.60 38.44
N LYS A 342 10.79 -11.55 38.50
CA LYS A 342 11.58 -12.23 39.53
C LYS A 342 11.33 -11.71 40.95
N LYS A 343 11.00 -10.42 41.12
CA LYS A 343 10.63 -9.85 42.43
C LYS A 343 9.37 -10.50 43.00
N TYR A 344 8.51 -11.01 42.13
CA TYR A 344 7.26 -11.69 42.47
C TYR A 344 7.40 -13.21 42.47
N GLY A 345 8.62 -13.75 42.50
CA GLY A 345 8.89 -15.19 42.46
C GLY A 345 8.39 -15.86 41.18
N ILE A 346 8.45 -15.17 40.06
CA ILE A 346 8.20 -15.71 38.72
C ILE A 346 9.57 -15.85 38.03
N ASP A 347 10.00 -17.08 37.79
CA ASP A 347 11.35 -17.36 37.25
C ASP A 347 11.47 -17.07 35.74
N LYS A 348 10.34 -16.94 35.04
CA LYS A 348 10.29 -16.64 33.60
C LYS A 348 10.66 -15.18 33.34
N THR A 349 11.24 -14.92 32.17
CA THR A 349 11.51 -13.56 31.67
C THR A 349 10.55 -13.27 30.53
N TYR A 350 9.93 -12.09 30.52
CA TYR A 350 8.97 -11.67 29.51
C TYR A 350 9.48 -10.48 28.70
N SER A 351 8.97 -10.31 27.49
CA SER A 351 9.15 -9.12 26.65
C SER A 351 7.83 -8.76 25.95
N PHE A 352 7.61 -7.46 25.71
CA PHE A 352 6.46 -7.02 24.92
C PHE A 352 6.68 -7.17 23.42
N SER A 353 7.91 -7.05 22.94
CA SER A 353 8.24 -6.83 21.53
C SER A 353 9.06 -7.95 20.87
N SER A 354 9.50 -8.95 21.65
CA SER A 354 10.40 -9.99 21.11
C SER A 354 10.28 -11.34 21.82
N SER A 355 10.81 -12.38 21.16
CA SER A 355 11.09 -13.69 21.77
C SER A 355 12.56 -14.05 21.55
N GLY A 356 13.14 -14.84 22.46
CA GLY A 356 14.55 -15.24 22.42
C GLY A 356 14.82 -16.42 23.36
N GLU A 357 16.07 -16.91 23.38
CA GLU A 357 16.46 -17.97 24.33
C GLU A 357 16.23 -17.49 25.77
N GLY A 358 15.29 -18.13 26.47
CA GLY A 358 14.90 -17.77 27.84
C GLY A 358 13.98 -16.54 27.97
N ILE A 359 13.52 -15.93 26.87
CA ILE A 359 12.62 -14.77 26.86
C ILE A 359 11.30 -15.14 26.19
N LEU A 360 10.20 -15.02 26.93
CA LEU A 360 8.85 -15.27 26.46
C LEU A 360 8.21 -13.98 25.94
N TRP A 361 7.67 -14.02 24.73
CA TRP A 361 6.86 -12.93 24.20
C TRP A 361 5.48 -12.98 24.89
N LEU A 362 5.14 -11.95 25.66
CA LEU A 362 3.93 -11.94 26.49
C LEU A 362 2.68 -12.12 25.62
N ASP A 363 1.81 -13.04 26.03
CA ASP A 363 0.59 -13.41 25.28
C ASP A 363 -0.61 -13.55 26.22
N LEU A 364 -1.61 -12.68 26.08
CA LEU A 364 -2.75 -12.66 26.99
C LEU A 364 -3.74 -13.80 26.77
N ILE A 365 -3.68 -14.52 25.65
CA ILE A 365 -4.51 -15.70 25.39
C ILE A 365 -3.83 -17.02 25.77
N THR A 366 -2.54 -16.98 26.12
CA THR A 366 -1.84 -18.14 26.68
C THR A 366 -2.09 -18.21 28.19
N LYS A 367 -2.74 -19.29 28.64
CA LYS A 367 -3.18 -19.45 30.03
C LYS A 367 -2.05 -19.28 31.04
N GLU A 368 -0.88 -19.85 30.77
CA GLU A 368 0.27 -19.81 31.67
C GLU A 368 0.86 -18.40 31.79
N HIS A 369 0.80 -17.60 30.72
CA HIS A 369 1.23 -16.19 30.75
C HIS A 369 0.20 -15.35 31.51
N ALA A 370 -1.09 -15.53 31.22
CA ALA A 370 -2.17 -14.85 31.92
C ALA A 370 -2.18 -15.15 33.43
N ALA A 371 -1.86 -16.39 33.84
CA ALA A 371 -1.73 -16.76 35.24
C ALA A 371 -0.58 -16.01 35.95
N ASP A 372 0.54 -15.77 35.27
CA ASP A 372 1.65 -14.99 35.81
C ASP A 372 1.26 -13.51 35.95
N VAL A 373 0.48 -12.94 35.01
CA VAL A 373 -0.09 -11.60 35.16
C VAL A 373 -1.07 -11.53 36.34
N VAL A 374 -1.92 -12.54 36.54
CA VAL A 374 -2.82 -12.62 37.72
C VAL A 374 -2.02 -12.62 39.03
N LYS A 375 -0.88 -13.31 39.08
CA LYS A 375 0.00 -13.28 40.26
C LYS A 375 0.50 -11.86 40.53
N ILE A 376 0.90 -11.12 39.50
CA ILE A 376 1.28 -9.70 39.64
C ILE A 376 0.11 -8.87 40.15
N MET A 377 -1.10 -9.03 39.61
CA MET A 377 -2.30 -8.31 40.06
C MET A 377 -2.55 -8.51 41.56
N GLN A 378 -2.47 -9.77 42.03
CA GLN A 378 -2.65 -10.12 43.46
C GLN A 378 -1.60 -9.44 44.35
N GLU A 379 -0.34 -9.41 43.91
CA GLU A 379 0.76 -8.77 44.65
C GLU A 379 0.61 -7.25 44.69
N ILE A 380 0.17 -6.63 43.59
CA ILE A 380 -0.13 -5.19 43.54
C ILE A 380 -1.29 -4.85 44.49
N MET A 381 -2.35 -5.65 44.49
CA MET A 381 -3.48 -5.47 45.40
C MET A 381 -3.05 -5.50 46.87
N ASN A 382 -2.04 -6.30 47.23
CA ASN A 382 -1.48 -6.44 48.57
C ASN A 382 -0.47 -5.33 48.97
N GLY A 383 -0.22 -4.35 48.09
CA GLY A 383 0.58 -3.17 48.39
C GLY A 383 1.93 -3.09 47.66
N ASN A 384 2.29 -4.08 46.83
CA ASN A 384 3.50 -4.02 46.02
C ASN A 384 3.31 -3.10 44.79
N ALA A 385 4.39 -2.48 44.30
CA ALA A 385 4.47 -1.60 43.12
C ALA A 385 3.71 -0.25 43.11
N LYS A 386 2.75 0.00 44.01
CA LYS A 386 1.93 1.24 43.99
C LYS A 386 2.75 2.53 44.18
N ASP A 387 3.86 2.46 44.91
CA ASP A 387 4.71 3.63 45.22
C ASP A 387 5.70 3.97 44.08
N ASN A 388 5.76 3.17 43.01
CA ASN A 388 6.78 3.30 41.96
C ASN A 388 6.41 4.28 40.83
N PHE A 389 5.15 4.68 40.70
CA PHE A 389 4.66 5.48 39.56
C PHE A 389 3.91 6.74 40.04
N PRO A 390 4.62 7.87 40.20
CA PRO A 390 4.03 9.11 40.67
C PRO A 390 2.91 9.61 39.75
N GLY A 391 1.83 10.12 40.34
CA GLY A 391 0.73 10.72 39.57
C GLY A 391 -0.27 9.75 38.95
N ILE A 392 -0.13 8.44 39.20
CA ILE A 392 -1.13 7.41 38.87
C ILE A 392 -2.10 7.25 40.05
N ASP A 393 -3.40 7.32 39.80
CA ASP A 393 -4.43 7.04 40.81
C ASP A 393 -4.74 5.55 40.88
N TRP A 394 -4.25 4.91 41.95
CA TRP A 394 -4.45 3.48 42.21
C TRP A 394 -5.71 3.17 43.03
N SER A 395 -6.54 4.15 43.36
CA SER A 395 -7.69 3.99 44.26
C SER A 395 -8.69 2.93 43.75
N ALA A 396 -8.98 2.93 42.46
CA ALA A 396 -9.89 1.98 41.81
C ALA A 396 -9.22 0.65 41.42
N ALA A 397 -7.88 0.56 41.46
CA ALA A 397 -7.14 -0.57 40.90
C ALA A 397 -7.51 -1.91 41.54
N LYS A 398 -7.82 -1.92 42.84
CA LYS A 398 -8.13 -3.17 43.56
C LYS A 398 -9.37 -3.86 43.01
N ASP A 399 -10.47 -3.12 42.87
CA ASP A 399 -11.74 -3.69 42.41
C ASP A 399 -11.66 -4.07 40.92
N ARG A 400 -10.93 -3.26 40.15
CA ARG A 400 -10.65 -3.49 38.73
C ARG A 400 -9.81 -4.76 38.50
N PHE A 401 -8.70 -4.94 39.22
CA PHE A 401 -7.93 -6.19 39.21
C PHE A 401 -8.76 -7.41 39.63
N GLN A 402 -9.66 -7.25 40.60
CA GLN A 402 -10.54 -8.35 40.98
C GLN A 402 -11.48 -8.75 39.82
N ALA A 403 -11.96 -7.80 39.02
CA ALA A 403 -12.74 -8.08 37.81
C ALA A 403 -11.91 -8.82 36.75
N ASP A 404 -10.66 -8.41 36.52
CA ASP A 404 -9.74 -9.11 35.61
C ASP A 404 -9.46 -10.55 36.04
N ILE A 405 -9.22 -10.76 37.34
CA ILE A 405 -9.01 -12.10 37.91
C ILE A 405 -10.28 -12.96 37.76
N ASN A 406 -11.47 -12.38 37.96
CA ASN A 406 -12.73 -13.09 37.75
C ASN A 406 -12.90 -13.49 36.28
N PHE A 407 -12.56 -12.59 35.36
CA PHE A 407 -12.57 -12.85 33.93
C PHE A 407 -11.60 -13.98 33.56
N PHE A 408 -10.36 -13.95 34.08
CA PHE A 408 -9.38 -15.02 33.90
C PHE A 408 -9.89 -16.36 34.44
N ASN A 409 -10.50 -16.39 35.63
CA ASN A 409 -11.04 -17.62 36.21
C ASN A 409 -12.17 -18.22 35.34
N GLN A 410 -12.92 -17.38 34.64
CA GLN A 410 -14.00 -17.81 33.77
C GLN A 410 -13.50 -18.29 32.39
N TYR A 411 -12.56 -17.56 31.77
CA TYR A 411 -12.18 -17.76 30.37
C TYR A 411 -10.76 -18.27 30.15
N ASN A 412 -9.93 -18.35 31.19
CA ASN A 412 -8.52 -18.78 31.17
C ASN A 412 -7.58 -17.88 30.33
N HIS A 413 -7.96 -16.64 30.06
CA HIS A 413 -7.14 -15.64 29.39
C HIS A 413 -7.40 -14.24 29.97
N LEU A 414 -6.57 -13.27 29.60
CA LEU A 414 -6.67 -11.87 30.03
C LEU A 414 -6.82 -10.88 28.86
N PHE A 415 -7.08 -11.35 27.63
CA PHE A 415 -7.41 -10.43 26.53
C PHE A 415 -8.82 -9.84 26.71
N ILE A 416 -8.91 -8.80 27.55
CA ILE A 416 -10.11 -8.04 27.94
C ILE A 416 -10.10 -6.74 27.14
N SER A 417 -11.19 -6.43 26.44
CA SER A 417 -11.29 -5.21 25.63
C SER A 417 -12.74 -4.69 25.63
N ASN A 418 -13.12 -3.83 24.68
CA ASN A 418 -14.42 -3.13 24.66
C ASN A 418 -15.13 -3.19 23.30
N GLY A 419 -14.65 -4.05 22.40
CA GLY A 419 -15.25 -4.24 21.09
C GLY A 419 -16.54 -5.08 21.11
N PRO A 420 -17.18 -5.24 19.93
CA PRO A 420 -18.50 -5.86 19.80
C PRO A 420 -18.51 -7.37 20.08
N TYR A 421 -17.35 -8.02 20.20
CA TYR A 421 -17.24 -9.43 20.52
C TYR A 421 -16.25 -9.68 21.65
N MET A 422 -16.51 -10.69 22.46
CA MET A 422 -15.63 -11.16 23.53
C MET A 422 -15.10 -12.55 23.18
N LEU A 423 -13.80 -12.78 23.43
CA LEU A 423 -13.24 -14.13 23.38
C LEU A 423 -13.80 -14.94 24.56
N VAL A 424 -14.50 -16.04 24.27
CA VAL A 424 -15.12 -16.89 25.31
C VAL A 424 -14.54 -18.29 25.36
N LYS A 425 -13.77 -18.69 24.34
CA LYS A 425 -13.04 -19.96 24.32
C LYS A 425 -11.86 -19.87 23.35
N TYR A 426 -10.70 -20.33 23.80
CA TYR A 426 -9.55 -20.61 22.96
C TYR A 426 -9.00 -22.00 23.32
N ASP A 427 -8.87 -22.86 22.33
CA ASP A 427 -8.30 -24.19 22.46
C ASP A 427 -7.21 -24.35 21.38
N PRO A 428 -5.93 -24.11 21.73
CA PRO A 428 -4.83 -24.21 20.77
C PRO A 428 -4.63 -25.65 20.26
N ASN A 429 -4.97 -26.67 21.07
CA ASN A 429 -4.83 -28.08 20.66
C ASN A 429 -5.87 -28.47 19.61
N ALA A 430 -7.08 -27.92 19.72
CA ALA A 430 -8.14 -28.11 18.74
C ALA A 430 -8.07 -27.10 17.57
N LEU A 431 -7.09 -26.18 17.59
CA LEU A 431 -7.02 -25.02 16.69
C LEU A 431 -8.37 -24.31 16.58
N TYR A 432 -8.94 -23.95 17.72
CA TYR A 432 -10.29 -23.43 17.80
C TYR A 432 -10.34 -22.17 18.66
N LEU A 433 -11.09 -21.17 18.20
CA LEU A 433 -11.56 -20.12 19.09
C LEU A 433 -13.03 -19.81 18.86
N LYS A 434 -13.66 -19.25 19.88
CA LYS A 434 -15.03 -18.76 19.83
C LYS A 434 -15.12 -17.36 20.40
N LEU A 435 -15.71 -16.48 19.61
CA LEU A 435 -16.15 -15.16 20.01
C LEU A 435 -17.66 -15.17 20.24
N LYS A 436 -18.11 -14.41 21.23
CA LYS A 436 -19.53 -14.17 21.48
C LYS A 436 -19.82 -12.68 21.43
N LYS A 437 -20.95 -12.28 20.85
CA LYS A 437 -21.38 -10.89 20.84
C LYS A 437 -21.43 -10.33 22.26
N PHE A 438 -20.78 -9.19 22.46
CA PHE A 438 -20.76 -8.47 23.72
C PHE A 438 -22.05 -7.67 23.90
N THR A 439 -22.57 -7.63 25.12
CA THR A 439 -23.86 -7.00 25.45
C THR A 439 -23.74 -5.91 26.52
N GLY A 440 -22.52 -5.55 26.92
CA GLY A 440 -22.28 -4.43 27.83
C GLY A 440 -22.47 -3.08 27.15
N GLU A 441 -22.34 -2.00 27.92
CA GLU A 441 -22.50 -0.64 27.41
C GLU A 441 -21.48 -0.34 26.31
N ARG A 442 -21.97 0.11 25.15
CA ARG A 442 -21.14 0.31 23.96
C ARG A 442 -21.75 1.41 23.07
N HIS A 443 -21.31 2.66 23.20
CA HIS A 443 -21.77 3.74 22.33
C HIS A 443 -20.73 4.09 21.26
N VAL A 444 -21.11 3.95 19.99
CA VAL A 444 -20.31 4.42 18.86
C VAL A 444 -20.77 5.82 18.49
N LEU A 445 -19.87 6.80 18.62
CA LEU A 445 -20.15 8.21 18.37
C LEU A 445 -20.12 8.51 16.86
N GLY A 446 -19.25 7.85 16.10
CA GLY A 446 -19.06 8.04 14.65
C GLY A 446 -20.11 7.40 13.75
N THR A 447 -21.39 7.63 14.01
CA THR A 447 -22.51 6.98 13.29
C THR A 447 -22.58 7.34 11.80
N ASP A 448 -22.05 8.50 11.40
CA ASP A 448 -22.01 8.98 10.00
C ASP A 448 -20.73 8.57 9.24
N SER A 449 -19.84 7.77 9.85
CA SER A 449 -18.55 7.36 9.25
C SER A 449 -18.69 6.41 8.05
N GLY A 450 -19.88 5.83 7.84
CA GLY A 450 -20.10 4.76 6.86
C GLY A 450 -19.54 3.39 7.28
N LEU A 451 -19.00 3.29 8.51
CA LEU A 451 -18.47 2.04 9.06
C LEU A 451 -19.56 1.22 9.78
N PRO A 452 -19.47 -0.12 9.77
CA PRO A 452 -20.35 -0.95 10.58
C PRO A 452 -20.21 -0.68 12.08
N ILE A 453 -21.35 -0.48 12.74
CA ILE A 453 -21.43 -0.16 14.16
C ILE A 453 -21.50 -1.44 14.98
N ASP A 454 -22.55 -2.24 14.79
CA ASP A 454 -22.83 -3.41 15.62
C ASP A 454 -22.47 -4.73 14.93
N GLY A 455 -22.06 -5.70 15.74
CA GLY A 455 -21.90 -7.08 15.31
C GLY A 455 -23.26 -7.72 15.00
N VAL A 456 -23.39 -8.34 13.83
CA VAL A 456 -24.59 -9.06 13.38
C VAL A 456 -24.61 -10.50 13.95
N PRO A 457 -23.56 -11.33 13.78
CA PRO A 457 -23.51 -12.64 14.42
C PRO A 457 -23.64 -12.60 15.95
N ASP A 458 -24.34 -13.58 16.53
CA ASP A 458 -24.33 -13.83 17.97
C ASP A 458 -23.04 -14.55 18.40
N GLU A 459 -22.51 -15.39 17.51
CA GLU A 459 -21.29 -16.18 17.72
C GLU A 459 -20.43 -16.20 16.46
N ILE A 460 -19.11 -16.05 16.63
CA ILE A 460 -18.12 -16.25 15.57
C ILE A 460 -17.15 -17.34 16.01
N GLU A 461 -17.02 -18.39 15.21
CA GLU A 461 -16.10 -19.50 15.47
C GLU A 461 -14.98 -19.50 14.44
N TYR A 462 -13.74 -19.56 14.90
CA TYR A 462 -12.58 -19.79 14.04
C TYR A 462 -12.09 -21.22 14.23
N VAL A 463 -11.85 -21.91 13.11
CA VAL A 463 -11.32 -23.27 13.09
C VAL A 463 -10.08 -23.29 12.21
N GLY A 464 -8.95 -23.71 12.79
CA GLY A 464 -7.70 -23.90 12.07
C GLY A 464 -7.78 -25.07 11.11
N VAL A 465 -7.41 -24.82 9.86
CA VAL A 465 -7.30 -25.82 8.79
C VAL A 465 -5.86 -25.88 8.29
N GLN A 466 -5.35 -27.09 8.08
CA GLN A 466 -3.97 -27.32 7.61
C GLN A 466 -3.89 -27.57 6.09
N GLY A 467 -5.00 -27.98 5.47
CA GLY A 467 -5.09 -28.24 4.03
C GLY A 467 -5.86 -27.14 3.29
N GLN A 468 -5.17 -26.38 2.44
CA GLN A 468 -5.81 -25.27 1.69
C GLN A 468 -6.81 -25.76 0.66
N ASP A 469 -6.49 -26.81 -0.12
CA ASP A 469 -7.33 -27.26 -1.24
C ASP A 469 -8.64 -27.91 -0.75
N THR A 470 -8.62 -28.60 0.39
CA THR A 470 -9.83 -29.17 1.00
C THR A 470 -10.75 -28.10 1.59
N ALA A 471 -10.21 -26.95 1.98
CA ALA A 471 -10.98 -25.91 2.65
C ALA A 471 -12.02 -25.25 1.73
N ILE A 472 -11.70 -25.04 0.43
CA ILE A 472 -12.65 -24.52 -0.55
C ILE A 472 -13.86 -25.46 -0.69
N LEU A 473 -13.61 -26.78 -0.72
CA LEU A 473 -14.65 -27.79 -0.81
C LEU A 473 -15.52 -27.82 0.44
N SER A 474 -14.92 -27.68 1.63
CA SER A 474 -15.66 -27.59 2.89
C SER A 474 -16.53 -26.33 2.97
N VAL A 475 -16.06 -25.20 2.44
CA VAL A 475 -16.92 -24.00 2.31
C VAL A 475 -18.07 -24.28 1.35
N ALA A 476 -17.83 -24.86 0.17
CA ALA A 476 -18.89 -25.17 -0.78
C ALA A 476 -19.96 -26.14 -0.20
N LYS A 477 -19.55 -27.08 0.67
CA LYS A 477 -20.46 -27.98 1.39
C LYS A 477 -21.24 -27.30 2.52
N GLY A 478 -20.74 -26.18 3.03
CA GLY A 478 -21.31 -25.47 4.19
C GLY A 478 -20.76 -25.95 5.54
N ASP A 479 -19.64 -26.68 5.56
CA ASP A 479 -18.94 -27.04 6.80
C ASP A 479 -18.33 -25.80 7.49
N TYR A 480 -18.01 -24.79 6.68
CA TYR A 480 -17.57 -23.45 7.05
C TYR A 480 -18.33 -22.43 6.18
N ASP A 481 -18.57 -21.24 6.73
CA ASP A 481 -19.30 -20.18 6.04
C ASP A 481 -18.36 -19.34 5.16
N ILE A 482 -17.16 -19.02 5.66
CA ILE A 482 -16.13 -18.27 4.93
C ILE A 482 -14.72 -18.82 5.23
N LEU A 483 -13.77 -18.59 4.31
CA LEU A 483 -12.35 -18.69 4.62
C LEU A 483 -11.77 -17.34 5.02
N SER A 484 -10.83 -17.34 5.97
CA SER A 484 -10.05 -16.13 6.32
C SER A 484 -8.85 -15.89 5.42
N TYR A 485 -8.74 -16.59 4.28
CA TYR A 485 -7.67 -16.42 3.31
C TYR A 485 -8.20 -16.61 1.89
N ALA A 486 -7.50 -16.01 0.93
CA ALA A 486 -7.94 -15.87 -0.45
C ALA A 486 -7.03 -16.62 -1.42
N PHE A 487 -7.55 -16.92 -2.61
CA PHE A 487 -6.83 -17.64 -3.66
C PHE A 487 -6.87 -16.90 -5.00
N PRO A 488 -5.86 -17.04 -5.87
CA PRO A 488 -5.94 -16.58 -7.26
C PRO A 488 -7.11 -17.23 -8.01
N ALA A 489 -7.64 -16.55 -9.04
CA ALA A 489 -8.78 -17.03 -9.83
C ALA A 489 -8.56 -18.43 -10.41
N GLY A 490 -7.33 -18.75 -10.85
CA GLY A 490 -6.97 -20.06 -11.42
C GLY A 490 -7.24 -21.25 -10.47
N LYS A 491 -7.23 -21.04 -9.15
CA LYS A 491 -7.59 -22.08 -8.16
C LYS A 491 -9.07 -22.48 -8.24
N PHE A 492 -9.94 -21.60 -8.71
CA PHE A 492 -11.38 -21.86 -8.85
C PHE A 492 -11.73 -22.41 -10.24
N GLN A 493 -10.98 -22.07 -11.29
CA GLN A 493 -11.26 -22.50 -12.67
C GLN A 493 -11.19 -24.03 -12.85
N GLY A 494 -10.44 -24.73 -11.99
CA GLY A 494 -10.35 -26.20 -12.02
C GLY A 494 -11.45 -26.95 -11.24
N LEU A 495 -12.38 -26.24 -10.60
CA LEU A 495 -13.43 -26.84 -9.77
C LEU A 495 -14.69 -27.16 -10.57
N GLY A 496 -15.44 -28.19 -10.16
CA GLY A 496 -16.71 -28.58 -10.79
C GLY A 496 -17.81 -27.52 -10.58
N GLU A 497 -18.77 -27.46 -11.50
CA GLU A 497 -19.91 -26.53 -11.42
C GLU A 497 -20.72 -26.71 -10.12
N ASP A 498 -20.80 -27.94 -9.61
CA ASP A 498 -21.46 -28.27 -8.34
C ASP A 498 -20.79 -27.58 -7.14
N VAL A 499 -19.47 -27.44 -7.16
CA VAL A 499 -18.72 -26.69 -6.14
C VAL A 499 -18.92 -25.19 -6.34
N LEU A 500 -18.71 -24.70 -7.57
CA LEU A 500 -18.76 -23.27 -7.89
C LEU A 500 -20.14 -22.65 -7.65
N ASN A 501 -21.22 -23.38 -7.94
CA ASN A 501 -22.60 -22.91 -7.73
C ASN A 501 -22.95 -22.63 -6.26
N ASN A 502 -22.19 -23.24 -5.34
CA ASN A 502 -22.35 -23.06 -3.89
C ASN A 502 -21.42 -21.99 -3.30
N LEU A 503 -20.56 -21.38 -4.12
CA LEU A 503 -19.61 -20.36 -3.66
C LEU A 503 -20.02 -18.95 -4.10
N LYS A 504 -19.78 -17.98 -3.22
CA LYS A 504 -19.67 -16.55 -3.55
C LYS A 504 -18.22 -16.14 -3.35
N LEU A 505 -17.62 -15.51 -4.35
CA LEU A 505 -16.22 -15.09 -4.34
C LEU A 505 -16.12 -13.59 -4.11
N PHE A 506 -15.30 -13.19 -3.14
CA PHE A 506 -15.05 -11.78 -2.80
C PHE A 506 -13.62 -11.40 -3.16
N LYS A 507 -13.49 -10.47 -4.10
CA LYS A 507 -12.20 -9.97 -4.60
C LYS A 507 -11.44 -9.22 -3.50
N SER A 508 -10.13 -9.41 -3.45
CA SER A 508 -9.17 -8.62 -2.70
C SER A 508 -7.96 -8.32 -3.60
N ALA A 509 -7.51 -7.08 -3.61
CA ALA A 509 -6.19 -6.75 -4.09
C ALA A 509 -5.16 -7.28 -3.09
N SER A 510 -4.13 -7.97 -3.58
CA SER A 510 -3.12 -8.64 -2.74
C SER A 510 -1.72 -8.06 -2.90
N SER A 511 -1.41 -7.64 -4.11
CA SER A 511 -0.09 -7.10 -4.49
C SER A 511 -0.22 -6.42 -5.86
N TYR A 512 0.85 -5.79 -6.31
CA TYR A 512 0.94 -5.27 -7.67
C TYR A 512 2.35 -5.41 -8.22
N ASN A 513 2.50 -5.38 -9.55
CA ASN A 513 3.77 -5.56 -10.23
C ASN A 513 4.07 -4.40 -11.17
N GLU A 514 5.37 -4.18 -11.33
CA GLU A 514 5.93 -3.15 -12.20
C GLU A 514 7.24 -3.63 -12.81
N LEU A 515 7.69 -2.92 -13.84
CA LEU A 515 9.01 -3.05 -14.43
C LEU A 515 9.87 -1.88 -13.94
N THR A 516 10.89 -2.18 -13.15
CA THR A 516 11.89 -1.19 -12.75
C THR A 516 12.95 -1.11 -13.83
N ILE A 517 13.35 0.12 -14.17
CA ILE A 517 14.28 0.41 -15.26
C ILE A 517 15.57 1.01 -14.68
N ASN A 518 16.74 0.49 -15.10
CA ASN A 518 18.03 1.14 -14.90
C ASN A 518 18.30 2.04 -16.10
N ASP A 519 18.14 3.33 -15.89
CA ASP A 519 18.30 4.36 -16.91
C ASP A 519 19.66 5.08 -16.82
N TRP A 520 20.60 4.52 -16.07
CA TRP A 520 21.93 5.10 -15.90
C TRP A 520 22.63 5.35 -17.23
N HIS A 521 23.23 6.54 -17.34
CA HIS A 521 24.28 6.88 -18.28
C HIS A 521 25.38 7.63 -17.52
N ASP A 522 26.56 7.72 -18.11
CA ASP A 522 27.67 8.48 -17.53
C ASP A 522 27.24 9.97 -17.39
N PRO A 523 27.29 10.55 -16.17
CA PRO A 523 26.78 11.90 -15.93
C PRO A 523 27.51 13.01 -16.68
N ASP A 524 28.73 12.74 -17.16
CA ASP A 524 29.55 13.67 -17.94
C ASP A 524 29.27 13.61 -19.45
N LYS A 525 28.30 12.80 -19.89
CA LYS A 525 27.97 12.59 -21.31
C LYS A 525 26.51 12.90 -21.62
N ASP A 526 26.26 13.61 -22.71
CA ASP A 526 24.92 13.85 -23.28
C ASP A 526 24.45 12.70 -24.19
N ALA A 527 24.88 11.48 -23.89
CA ALA A 527 24.64 10.28 -24.68
C ALA A 527 24.32 9.07 -23.78
N PRO A 528 23.54 8.08 -24.27
CA PRO A 528 23.18 6.85 -23.56
C PRO A 528 24.35 5.86 -23.44
N ILE A 529 25.50 6.33 -22.94
CA ILE A 529 26.75 5.61 -22.80
C ILE A 529 27.00 5.33 -21.31
N VAL A 530 27.47 4.13 -21.00
CA VAL A 530 27.89 3.73 -19.65
C VAL A 530 29.31 3.18 -19.71
N THR A 531 30.20 3.71 -18.87
CA THR A 531 31.59 3.26 -18.77
C THR A 531 31.81 2.47 -17.48
N VAL A 532 32.24 1.21 -17.59
CA VAL A 532 32.60 0.36 -16.45
C VAL A 532 34.00 -0.18 -16.64
N GLY A 533 34.96 0.36 -15.88
CA GLY A 533 36.39 0.11 -16.12
C GLY A 533 36.77 0.54 -17.54
N ASP A 534 37.42 -0.36 -18.29
CA ASP A 534 37.83 -0.10 -19.67
C ASP A 534 36.73 -0.41 -20.71
N SER A 535 35.54 -0.82 -20.26
CA SER A 535 34.44 -1.20 -21.15
C SER A 535 33.40 -0.09 -21.28
N VAL A 536 33.02 0.21 -22.51
CA VAL A 536 31.94 1.14 -22.85
C VAL A 536 30.73 0.36 -23.34
N TYR A 537 29.56 0.69 -22.80
CA TYR A 537 28.29 0.08 -23.12
C TYR A 537 27.29 1.14 -23.58
N PHE A 538 26.29 0.69 -24.33
CA PHE A 538 25.10 1.49 -24.67
C PHE A 538 23.93 1.08 -23.79
N ASN A 539 23.25 2.04 -23.17
CA ASN A 539 22.03 1.83 -22.40
C ASN A 539 20.82 2.44 -23.11
N PRO A 540 20.01 1.65 -23.84
CA PRO A 540 18.84 2.20 -24.52
C PRO A 540 17.83 2.81 -23.54
N PHE A 541 17.83 2.40 -22.27
CA PHE A 541 16.92 2.93 -21.27
C PHE A 541 17.36 4.27 -20.67
N ALA A 542 18.58 4.75 -20.96
CA ALA A 542 18.91 6.15 -20.71
C ALA A 542 18.14 7.12 -21.64
N ILE A 543 17.55 6.61 -22.72
CA ILE A 543 16.70 7.36 -23.64
C ILE A 543 15.26 7.36 -23.12
N ARG A 544 14.74 8.54 -22.80
CA ARG A 544 13.39 8.71 -22.23
C ARG A 544 12.30 8.19 -23.17
N GLU A 545 12.40 8.41 -24.47
CA GLU A 545 11.45 7.88 -25.45
C GLU A 545 11.37 6.34 -25.41
N VAL A 546 12.49 5.66 -25.18
CA VAL A 546 12.51 4.19 -25.04
C VAL A 546 11.82 3.77 -23.74
N ARG A 547 12.06 4.46 -22.63
CA ARG A 547 11.37 4.17 -21.36
C ARG A 547 9.87 4.43 -21.47
N TYR A 548 9.47 5.59 -22.00
CA TYR A 548 8.07 5.95 -22.18
C TYR A 548 7.34 4.98 -23.11
N ALA A 549 7.99 4.54 -24.19
CA ALA A 549 7.47 3.53 -25.11
C ALA A 549 7.13 2.20 -24.42
N MET A 550 7.79 1.83 -23.32
CA MET A 550 7.47 0.61 -22.58
C MET A 550 6.03 0.62 -22.01
N ASN A 551 5.46 1.79 -21.72
CA ASN A 551 4.05 1.88 -21.33
C ASN A 551 3.10 1.43 -22.44
N TRP A 552 3.51 1.61 -23.69
CA TRP A 552 2.73 1.31 -24.88
C TRP A 552 3.03 -0.07 -25.46
N LEU A 553 4.28 -0.53 -25.34
CA LEU A 553 4.72 -1.83 -25.83
C LEU A 553 4.07 -2.99 -25.05
N ILE A 554 3.86 -2.80 -23.76
CA ILE A 554 3.38 -3.85 -22.85
C ILE A 554 1.84 -3.87 -22.83
N SER A 555 1.26 -4.95 -23.35
CA SER A 555 -0.18 -5.19 -23.22
C SER A 555 -0.51 -5.75 -21.83
N ARG A 556 -1.17 -4.92 -21.02
CA ARG A 556 -1.63 -5.32 -19.67
C ARG A 556 -2.86 -6.20 -19.76
N ASP A 557 -3.68 -6.04 -20.79
CA ASP A 557 -4.76 -6.97 -21.11
C ASP A 557 -4.23 -8.39 -21.36
N TYR A 558 -3.14 -8.52 -22.14
CA TYR A 558 -2.51 -9.83 -22.34
C TYR A 558 -2.05 -10.44 -21.01
N ILE A 559 -1.41 -9.64 -20.15
CA ILE A 559 -0.91 -10.09 -18.85
C ILE A 559 -2.06 -10.52 -17.95
N VAL A 560 -3.12 -9.72 -17.82
CA VAL A 560 -4.29 -10.06 -17.01
C VAL A 560 -4.99 -11.31 -17.53
N GLN A 561 -5.24 -11.40 -18.84
CA GLN A 561 -6.02 -12.51 -19.42
C GLN A 561 -5.24 -13.81 -19.56
N ASN A 562 -3.97 -13.74 -19.98
CA ASN A 562 -3.20 -14.94 -20.39
C ASN A 562 -2.19 -15.39 -19.33
N ILE A 563 -1.69 -14.47 -18.49
CA ILE A 563 -0.76 -14.82 -17.41
C ILE A 563 -1.53 -15.01 -16.11
N TYR A 564 -2.33 -14.01 -15.71
CA TYR A 564 -3.12 -14.06 -14.48
C TYR A 564 -4.49 -14.72 -14.63
N GLN A 565 -4.91 -15.09 -15.85
CA GLN A 565 -6.18 -15.78 -16.11
C GLN A 565 -7.40 -15.03 -15.52
N GLY A 566 -7.39 -13.70 -15.60
CA GLY A 566 -8.41 -12.81 -15.05
C GLY A 566 -8.23 -12.44 -13.58
N SER A 567 -7.16 -12.91 -12.92
CA SER A 567 -6.86 -12.66 -11.51
C SER A 567 -6.12 -11.35 -11.26
N GLY A 568 -6.57 -10.25 -11.88
CA GLY A 568 -5.97 -8.93 -11.69
C GLY A 568 -6.63 -7.84 -12.53
N ALA A 569 -6.16 -6.61 -12.36
CA ALA A 569 -6.52 -5.46 -13.18
C ALA A 569 -5.29 -4.75 -13.75
N PRO A 570 -5.39 -4.19 -14.97
CA PRO A 570 -4.32 -3.36 -15.55
C PRO A 570 -3.98 -2.17 -14.65
N MET A 571 -2.69 -1.87 -14.53
CA MET A 571 -2.21 -0.63 -13.89
C MET A 571 -1.52 0.27 -14.90
N LEU A 572 -1.98 1.51 -15.02
CA LEU A 572 -1.40 2.50 -15.94
C LEU A 572 -0.46 3.50 -15.25
N GLY A 573 -0.47 3.55 -13.91
CA GLY A 573 0.46 4.33 -13.09
C GLY A 573 0.64 3.70 -11.72
N CYS A 574 1.30 4.42 -10.81
CA CYS A 574 1.65 3.89 -9.49
C CYS A 574 0.45 3.69 -8.54
N ILE A 575 -0.67 4.38 -8.80
CA ILE A 575 -1.90 4.22 -8.03
C ILE A 575 -2.69 3.04 -8.60
N ARG A 576 -2.94 2.07 -7.74
CA ARG A 576 -3.62 0.82 -8.11
C ARG A 576 -5.14 1.02 -8.24
N PRO A 577 -5.84 0.29 -9.13
CA PRO A 577 -7.28 0.43 -9.36
C PRO A 577 -8.16 0.33 -8.11
N SER A 578 -7.75 -0.46 -7.11
CA SER A 578 -8.48 -0.59 -5.85
C SER A 578 -8.15 0.48 -4.79
N HIS A 579 -7.17 1.36 -5.05
CA HIS A 579 -6.83 2.44 -4.13
C HIS A 579 -7.96 3.48 -4.09
N PRO A 580 -8.37 4.01 -2.91
CA PRO A 580 -9.42 5.03 -2.83
C PRO A 580 -9.14 6.28 -3.67
N ALA A 581 -7.87 6.66 -3.79
CA ALA A 581 -7.41 7.77 -4.62
C ALA A 581 -7.46 7.52 -6.15
N ASN A 582 -7.66 6.29 -6.62
CA ASN A 582 -7.61 5.98 -8.06
C ASN A 582 -8.65 6.80 -8.87
N LYS A 583 -9.77 7.17 -8.24
CA LYS A 583 -10.81 8.04 -8.82
C LYS A 583 -10.27 9.36 -9.38
N TYR A 584 -9.13 9.85 -8.90
CA TYR A 584 -8.53 11.12 -9.35
C TYR A 584 -7.60 10.99 -10.57
N PHE A 585 -7.16 9.77 -10.91
CA PHE A 585 -6.09 9.57 -11.90
C PHE A 585 -6.57 9.00 -13.24
N GLN A 586 -7.82 8.55 -13.35
CA GLN A 586 -8.34 8.05 -14.63
C GLN A 586 -8.22 9.09 -15.74
N ILE A 587 -8.50 10.36 -15.43
CA ILE A 587 -8.36 11.48 -16.38
C ILE A 587 -6.92 11.64 -16.88
N VAL A 588 -5.91 11.33 -16.06
CA VAL A 588 -4.50 11.41 -16.48
C VAL A 588 -4.21 10.39 -17.57
N TYR A 589 -4.69 9.16 -17.41
CA TYR A 589 -4.50 8.09 -18.39
C TYR A 589 -5.25 8.37 -19.69
N ASP A 590 -6.50 8.85 -19.58
CA ASP A 590 -7.34 9.17 -20.73
C ASP A 590 -6.74 10.33 -21.54
N THR A 591 -6.26 11.38 -20.86
CA THR A 591 -5.60 12.55 -21.48
C THR A 591 -4.30 12.20 -22.19
N LEU A 592 -3.52 11.26 -21.64
CA LEU A 592 -2.33 10.72 -22.31
C LEU A 592 -2.67 9.73 -23.44
N GLY A 593 -3.95 9.42 -23.67
CA GLY A 593 -4.41 8.46 -24.67
C GLY A 593 -4.06 7.00 -24.34
N MET A 594 -3.72 6.70 -23.09
CA MET A 594 -3.25 5.38 -22.67
C MET A 594 -4.39 4.36 -22.73
N THR A 595 -4.05 3.14 -23.12
CA THR A 595 -4.98 2.00 -23.11
C THR A 595 -4.35 0.82 -22.41
N THR A 596 -5.17 -0.04 -21.82
CA THR A 596 -4.69 -1.24 -21.11
C THR A 596 -4.12 -2.28 -22.07
N SER A 597 -4.51 -2.26 -23.35
CA SER A 597 -3.94 -3.11 -24.40
C SER A 597 -2.54 -2.67 -24.86
N GLY A 598 -2.14 -1.43 -24.56
CA GLY A 598 -0.97 -0.80 -25.17
C GLY A 598 -1.21 -0.38 -26.63
N ASN A 599 -0.18 0.17 -27.27
CA ASN A 599 -0.14 0.53 -28.68
C ASN A 599 1.26 0.19 -29.23
N GLU A 600 1.42 -1.00 -29.80
CA GLU A 600 2.70 -1.51 -30.28
C GLU A 600 3.32 -0.60 -31.36
N ASP A 601 2.52 -0.13 -32.33
CA ASP A 601 3.01 0.71 -33.42
C ASP A 601 3.55 2.05 -32.89
N TYR A 602 2.84 2.67 -31.95
CA TYR A 602 3.31 3.91 -31.32
C TYR A 602 4.56 3.68 -30.46
N ALA A 603 4.63 2.56 -29.73
CA ALA A 603 5.81 2.19 -28.97
C ALA A 603 7.04 2.04 -29.88
N LEU A 604 6.91 1.34 -31.00
CA LEU A 604 7.99 1.15 -31.96
C LEU A 604 8.40 2.46 -32.64
N TYR A 605 7.44 3.33 -32.94
CA TYR A 605 7.73 4.68 -33.43
C TYR A 605 8.59 5.48 -32.44
N LEU A 606 8.19 5.54 -31.15
CA LEU A 606 8.93 6.25 -30.11
C LEU A 606 10.34 5.69 -29.93
N ILE A 607 10.49 4.36 -29.91
CA ILE A 607 11.79 3.72 -29.78
C ILE A 607 12.67 4.06 -30.99
N GLU A 608 12.15 3.96 -32.22
CA GLU A 608 12.94 4.28 -33.41
C GLU A 608 13.41 5.73 -33.37
N GLN A 609 12.53 6.69 -33.04
CA GLN A 609 12.90 8.10 -32.91
C GLN A 609 14.00 8.32 -31.86
N GLY A 610 13.87 7.73 -30.68
CA GLY A 610 14.87 7.82 -29.62
C GLY A 610 16.22 7.22 -30.03
N MET A 611 16.18 6.06 -30.69
CA MET A 611 17.39 5.37 -31.16
C MET A 611 18.08 6.11 -32.31
N GLU A 612 17.33 6.74 -33.23
CA GLU A 612 17.91 7.58 -34.29
C GLU A 612 18.62 8.81 -33.71
N LYS A 613 18.00 9.53 -32.74
CA LYS A 613 18.65 10.63 -32.02
C LYS A 613 19.93 10.15 -31.31
N ALA A 614 19.89 8.96 -30.71
CA ALA A 614 21.03 8.40 -30.02
C ALA A 614 22.23 8.13 -30.94
N LYS A 615 22.03 7.90 -32.25
CA LYS A 615 23.14 7.74 -33.21
C LYS A 615 24.02 8.98 -33.25
N GLU A 616 23.40 10.15 -33.32
CA GLU A 616 24.11 11.42 -33.35
C GLU A 616 24.81 11.69 -32.01
N GLN A 617 24.15 11.37 -30.89
CA GLN A 617 24.72 11.54 -29.54
C GLN A 617 25.98 10.68 -29.35
N VAL A 618 25.91 9.38 -29.64
CA VAL A 618 27.06 8.49 -29.43
C VAL A 618 28.21 8.77 -30.40
N ALA A 619 27.92 9.27 -31.61
CA ALA A 619 28.92 9.66 -32.59
C ALA A 619 29.81 10.81 -32.10
N LYS A 620 29.28 11.74 -31.29
CA LYS A 620 30.08 12.81 -30.64
C LYS A 620 31.20 12.25 -29.75
N TYR A 621 31.01 11.05 -29.22
CA TYR A 621 31.95 10.36 -28.35
C TYR A 621 32.77 9.28 -29.09
N GLY A 622 32.74 9.26 -30.43
CA GLY A 622 33.55 8.34 -31.24
C GLY A 622 32.98 6.93 -31.35
N HIS A 623 31.70 6.74 -31.00
CA HIS A 623 31.01 5.46 -31.05
C HIS A 623 30.01 5.39 -32.21
N THR A 624 29.59 4.18 -32.56
CA THR A 624 28.65 3.92 -33.65
C THR A 624 27.40 3.19 -33.14
N LEU A 625 26.23 3.58 -33.64
CA LEU A 625 24.96 2.92 -33.39
C LEU A 625 24.21 2.71 -34.71
N GLU A 626 23.84 1.47 -35.01
CA GLU A 626 23.20 1.13 -36.28
C GLU A 626 22.18 -0.01 -36.12
N LYS A 627 21.10 0.03 -36.90
CA LYS A 627 20.19 -1.09 -37.05
C LYS A 627 20.60 -1.88 -38.30
N ARG A 628 20.87 -3.17 -38.14
CA ARG A 628 21.34 -4.03 -39.24
C ARG A 628 20.19 -4.76 -39.93
N SER A 629 20.51 -5.42 -41.05
CA SER A 629 19.55 -6.19 -41.86
C SER A 629 18.95 -7.42 -41.15
N ASP A 630 19.58 -7.87 -40.07
CA ASP A 630 19.04 -8.92 -39.18
C ASP A 630 17.94 -8.38 -38.23
N GLY A 631 17.64 -7.08 -38.29
CA GLY A 631 16.63 -6.41 -37.49
C GLY A 631 17.11 -5.99 -36.09
N TYR A 632 18.37 -6.26 -35.73
CA TYR A 632 18.92 -5.89 -34.41
C TYR A 632 19.70 -4.58 -34.46
N TRP A 633 19.70 -3.89 -33.32
CA TRP A 633 20.56 -2.74 -33.06
C TRP A 633 21.95 -3.17 -32.61
N TYR A 634 22.97 -2.47 -33.09
CA TYR A 634 24.37 -2.71 -32.79
C TYR A 634 25.06 -1.42 -32.33
N PHE A 635 25.78 -1.49 -31.23
CA PHE A 635 26.66 -0.45 -30.71
C PHE A 635 28.11 -0.93 -30.86
N ASP A 636 28.95 -0.19 -31.60
CA ASP A 636 30.33 -0.56 -31.93
C ASP A 636 30.47 -2.00 -32.44
N GLY A 637 29.54 -2.37 -33.33
CA GLY A 637 29.49 -3.69 -33.96
C GLY A 637 29.07 -4.84 -33.05
N LYS A 638 28.72 -4.59 -31.78
CA LYS A 638 28.14 -5.56 -30.85
C LYS A 638 26.62 -5.35 -30.73
N PRO A 639 25.80 -6.40 -30.65
CA PRO A 639 24.36 -6.23 -30.45
C PRO A 639 24.06 -5.47 -29.16
N VAL A 640 23.08 -4.57 -29.20
CA VAL A 640 22.52 -3.95 -28.00
C VAL A 640 21.85 -5.05 -27.16
N SER A 641 22.42 -5.35 -25.99
CA SER A 641 21.99 -6.43 -25.10
C SER A 641 21.39 -5.88 -23.82
N ILE A 642 20.19 -6.36 -23.45
CA ILE A 642 19.46 -5.99 -22.25
C ILE A 642 19.65 -7.07 -21.20
N LYS A 643 20.22 -6.71 -20.05
CA LYS A 643 20.33 -7.57 -18.88
C LYS A 643 19.04 -7.51 -18.07
N PHE A 644 18.17 -8.50 -18.23
CA PHE A 644 16.85 -8.51 -17.61
C PHE A 644 16.80 -9.47 -16.42
N LEU A 645 16.70 -8.91 -15.21
CA LEU A 645 16.48 -9.66 -13.98
C LEU A 645 15.00 -10.01 -13.83
N ILE A 646 14.67 -11.29 -13.95
CA ILE A 646 13.30 -11.80 -13.93
C ILE A 646 13.10 -12.63 -12.67
N ARG A 647 12.13 -12.23 -11.85
CA ARG A 647 11.75 -12.96 -10.64
C ARG A 647 11.08 -14.29 -10.98
N THR A 648 11.29 -15.31 -10.15
CA THR A 648 10.95 -16.71 -10.46
C THR A 648 9.90 -17.32 -9.54
N GLU A 649 9.49 -16.60 -8.50
CA GLU A 649 8.66 -17.13 -7.43
C GLU A 649 7.16 -17.09 -7.73
N ASP A 650 6.75 -16.31 -8.73
CA ASP A 650 5.36 -16.07 -9.12
C ASP A 650 5.28 -15.64 -10.60
N GLU A 651 4.09 -15.22 -11.03
CA GLU A 651 3.70 -14.86 -12.40
C GLU A 651 4.60 -13.77 -13.05
N ARG A 652 5.44 -13.08 -12.26
CA ARG A 652 6.46 -12.16 -12.80
C ARG A 652 7.45 -12.85 -13.72
N LYS A 653 7.66 -14.16 -13.55
CA LYS A 653 8.49 -14.93 -14.49
C LYS A 653 7.91 -14.87 -15.90
N GLU A 654 6.63 -15.18 -16.04
CA GLU A 654 5.90 -15.18 -17.31
C GLU A 654 5.78 -13.76 -17.86
N ILE A 655 5.60 -12.74 -17.01
CA ILE A 655 5.63 -11.33 -17.42
C ILE A 655 7.01 -10.98 -18.01
N GLY A 656 8.09 -11.32 -17.32
CA GLY A 656 9.46 -11.05 -17.78
C GLY A 656 9.78 -11.74 -19.10
N LEU A 657 9.34 -12.99 -19.27
CA LEU A 657 9.50 -13.73 -20.53
C LEU A 657 8.66 -13.15 -21.68
N TYR A 658 7.46 -12.65 -21.40
CA TYR A 658 6.64 -11.92 -22.37
C TYR A 658 7.33 -10.64 -22.83
N ILE A 659 7.77 -9.80 -21.90
CA ILE A 659 8.45 -8.53 -22.20
C ILE A 659 9.77 -8.77 -22.95
N ALA A 660 10.57 -9.75 -22.52
CA ALA A 660 11.82 -10.09 -23.19
C ALA A 660 11.60 -10.47 -24.66
N ARG A 661 10.55 -11.23 -24.96
CA ARG A 661 10.17 -11.59 -26.33
C ARG A 661 9.76 -10.37 -27.16
N LEU A 662 9.04 -9.40 -26.59
CA LEU A 662 8.71 -8.16 -27.30
C LEU A 662 9.97 -7.39 -27.68
N LEU A 663 10.91 -7.23 -26.73
CA LEU A 663 12.20 -6.58 -26.99
C LEU A 663 12.99 -7.29 -28.11
N GLU A 664 13.01 -8.63 -28.10
CA GLU A 664 13.75 -9.43 -29.08
C GLU A 664 13.13 -9.47 -30.47
N THR A 665 11.79 -9.48 -30.56
CA THR A 665 11.08 -9.75 -31.84
C THR A 665 10.46 -8.52 -32.47
N LYS A 666 10.23 -7.46 -31.68
CA LYS A 666 9.59 -6.21 -32.16
C LYS A 666 10.58 -5.05 -32.19
N VAL A 667 11.37 -4.90 -31.12
CA VAL A 667 12.26 -3.74 -30.95
C VAL A 667 13.61 -3.96 -31.63
N GLY A 668 14.14 -5.18 -31.60
CA GLY A 668 15.46 -5.50 -32.15
C GLY A 668 16.59 -5.37 -31.13
N PHE A 669 16.33 -5.65 -29.85
CA PHE A 669 17.35 -5.79 -28.82
C PHE A 669 17.60 -7.27 -28.49
N LYS A 670 18.83 -7.64 -28.17
CA LYS A 670 19.10 -8.96 -27.55
C LYS A 670 18.76 -8.89 -26.07
N VAL A 671 18.27 -9.99 -25.49
CA VAL A 671 17.92 -10.02 -24.05
C VAL A 671 18.62 -11.18 -23.35
N GLU A 672 19.47 -10.84 -22.39
CA GLU A 672 20.05 -11.76 -21.41
C GLU A 672 19.07 -11.93 -20.24
N LYS A 673 18.42 -13.09 -20.17
CA LYS A 673 17.37 -13.38 -19.19
C LYS A 673 17.96 -14.00 -17.92
N TYR A 674 17.98 -13.25 -16.83
CA TYR A 674 18.48 -13.70 -15.52
C TYR A 674 17.31 -14.12 -14.62
N LEU A 675 17.02 -15.43 -14.58
CA LEU A 675 15.94 -16.00 -13.76
C LEU A 675 16.39 -16.18 -12.31
N TRP A 676 16.15 -15.18 -11.45
CA TRP A 676 16.65 -15.13 -10.07
C TRP A 676 15.52 -15.01 -9.04
N ASP A 677 15.83 -15.28 -7.77
CA ASP A 677 14.90 -15.05 -6.64
C ASP A 677 14.99 -13.61 -6.10
N ARG A 678 14.04 -13.22 -5.25
CA ARG A 678 13.93 -11.89 -4.63
C ARG A 678 15.20 -11.45 -3.94
N LYS A 679 15.83 -12.35 -3.19
CA LYS A 679 16.95 -12.00 -2.32
C LYS A 679 18.13 -11.61 -3.19
N LYS A 680 18.39 -12.39 -4.23
CA LYS A 680 19.46 -12.13 -5.19
C LYS A 680 19.16 -10.92 -6.08
N THR A 681 17.95 -10.77 -6.59
CA THR A 681 17.60 -9.58 -7.41
C THR A 681 17.66 -8.31 -6.55
N GLY A 682 17.07 -8.34 -5.35
CA GLY A 682 17.02 -7.20 -4.46
C GLY A 682 18.40 -6.69 -4.03
N SER A 683 19.35 -7.60 -3.75
CA SER A 683 20.72 -7.21 -3.42
C SER A 683 21.46 -6.53 -4.56
N VAL A 684 21.10 -6.78 -5.82
CA VAL A 684 21.72 -6.14 -6.99
C VAL A 684 21.00 -4.86 -7.38
N VAL A 685 19.67 -4.86 -7.38
CA VAL A 685 18.86 -3.71 -7.86
C VAL A 685 18.88 -2.57 -6.85
N PHE A 686 18.75 -2.86 -5.55
CA PHE A 686 18.53 -1.80 -4.54
C PHE A 686 19.74 -1.52 -3.65
N ALA A 687 20.73 -2.42 -3.60
CA ALA A 687 21.88 -2.25 -2.72
C ALA A 687 23.21 -2.01 -3.45
N GLU A 688 23.29 -2.28 -4.75
CA GLU A 688 24.48 -1.97 -5.55
C GLU A 688 24.27 -0.71 -6.40
N ASP A 689 25.37 -0.08 -6.82
CA ASP A 689 25.36 1.07 -7.72
C ASP A 689 24.83 0.67 -9.12
N PRO A 690 23.75 1.31 -9.63
CA PRO A 690 23.27 1.13 -11.00
C PRO A 690 24.34 1.37 -12.07
N ALA A 691 25.34 2.22 -11.77
CA ALA A 691 26.48 2.51 -12.65
C ALA A 691 27.37 1.29 -12.92
N ASN A 692 27.33 0.25 -12.06
CA ASN A 692 28.03 -1.01 -12.32
C ASN A 692 27.43 -1.78 -13.51
N TYR A 693 26.28 -1.33 -14.03
CA TYR A 693 25.66 -1.80 -15.26
C TYR A 693 25.41 -3.31 -15.31
N LYS A 694 25.11 -3.92 -14.15
CA LYS A 694 24.83 -5.36 -14.01
C LYS A 694 23.42 -5.75 -14.46
N TRP A 695 22.53 -4.77 -14.62
CA TRP A 695 21.15 -4.98 -14.99
C TRP A 695 20.59 -3.76 -15.72
N ASN A 696 19.58 -3.97 -16.56
CA ASN A 696 18.83 -2.92 -17.26
C ASN A 696 17.36 -2.91 -16.83
N LEU A 697 16.77 -4.09 -16.65
CA LEU A 697 15.36 -4.26 -16.31
C LEU A 697 15.18 -5.22 -15.14
N TYR A 698 14.15 -4.99 -14.34
CA TYR A 698 13.77 -5.87 -13.23
C TYR A 698 12.25 -5.99 -13.10
N THR A 699 11.73 -7.20 -13.00
CA THR A 699 10.31 -7.43 -12.67
C THR A 699 10.08 -7.29 -11.16
N GLY A 700 9.63 -6.14 -10.71
CA GLY A 700 9.38 -5.86 -9.30
C GLY A 700 7.93 -6.08 -8.88
N GLY A 701 7.69 -5.97 -7.57
CA GLY A 701 6.34 -6.08 -7.03
C GLY A 701 6.24 -5.68 -5.56
N TRP A 702 5.05 -5.25 -5.20
CA TRP A 702 4.74 -4.53 -3.97
C TRP A 702 3.51 -5.15 -3.31
N GLY A 703 3.59 -5.41 -2.01
CA GLY A 703 2.44 -5.89 -1.23
C GLY A 703 1.46 -4.76 -0.94
N THR A 704 0.18 -5.10 -0.79
CA THR A 704 -0.84 -4.17 -0.32
C THR A 704 -1.08 -4.41 1.17
N SER A 705 -1.00 -3.37 2.00
CA SER A 705 -1.34 -3.45 3.43
C SER A 705 -2.62 -2.66 3.71
N GLY A 706 -3.62 -3.33 4.27
CA GLY A 706 -4.86 -2.71 4.75
C GLY A 706 -5.57 -1.80 3.74
N LEU A 707 -6.40 -0.91 4.29
CA LEU A 707 -7.06 0.16 3.56
C LEU A 707 -6.22 1.45 3.71
N PRO A 708 -5.60 1.96 2.64
CA PRO A 708 -4.76 3.15 2.71
C PRO A 708 -5.61 4.43 2.83
N THR A 709 -4.97 5.50 3.29
CA THR A 709 -5.53 6.86 3.17
C THR A 709 -5.73 7.23 1.71
N GLN A 710 -6.73 8.07 1.42
CA GLN A 710 -6.90 8.65 0.09
C GLN A 710 -5.83 9.71 -0.25
N TRP A 711 -5.15 10.29 0.75
CA TRP A 711 -4.11 11.29 0.54
C TRP A 711 -2.81 10.64 0.06
N VAL A 712 -2.30 11.07 -1.09
CA VAL A 712 -1.21 10.40 -1.85
C VAL A 712 0.10 11.19 -1.85
N ASP A 713 0.31 11.99 -0.82
CA ASP A 713 1.28 13.08 -0.74
C ASP A 713 2.71 12.64 -1.10
N GLY A 714 3.13 11.46 -0.66
CA GLY A 714 4.44 10.88 -0.99
C GLY A 714 4.42 9.79 -2.07
N TYR A 715 3.27 9.46 -2.66
CA TYR A 715 3.13 8.23 -3.46
C TYR A 715 3.88 8.32 -4.79
N MET A 716 3.76 9.44 -5.51
CA MET A 716 4.49 9.64 -6.78
C MET A 716 5.99 9.77 -6.52
N ALA A 717 6.40 10.48 -5.46
CA ALA A 717 7.79 10.54 -5.03
C ALA A 717 8.34 9.13 -4.77
N PHE A 718 7.59 8.30 -4.05
CA PHE A 718 8.04 6.97 -3.65
C PHE A 718 8.36 6.04 -4.83
N PHE A 719 7.65 6.20 -5.94
CA PHE A 719 7.80 5.32 -7.10
C PHE A 719 8.60 5.94 -8.25
N TYR A 720 8.60 7.26 -8.40
CA TYR A 720 9.18 7.93 -9.57
C TYR A 720 10.40 8.81 -9.26
N THR A 721 10.81 8.97 -8.00
CA THR A 721 11.97 9.81 -7.62
C THR A 721 12.97 9.09 -6.72
N ASN A 722 14.22 9.57 -6.72
CA ASN A 722 15.29 9.02 -5.87
C ASN A 722 15.32 9.58 -4.45
N TRP A 723 14.77 10.78 -4.23
CA TRP A 723 14.96 11.49 -2.95
C TRP A 723 14.07 10.94 -1.83
N TYR A 724 12.92 10.36 -2.18
CA TYR A 724 11.95 9.81 -1.22
C TYR A 724 11.89 8.28 -1.27
N GLY A 725 11.91 7.76 -2.49
CA GLY A 725 11.38 6.46 -2.82
C GLY A 725 12.39 5.34 -2.94
N TYR A 726 11.86 4.20 -3.39
CA TYR A 726 12.63 2.99 -3.65
C TYR A 726 13.07 2.89 -5.11
N THR A 727 13.37 3.97 -5.80
CA THR A 727 14.09 3.84 -7.08
C THR A 727 15.51 3.30 -6.82
N PRO A 728 16.09 2.51 -7.74
CA PRO A 728 17.44 1.97 -7.59
C PRO A 728 18.49 3.07 -7.36
N ASN A 729 19.09 3.11 -6.18
CA ASN A 729 20.02 4.17 -5.77
C ASN A 729 21.09 3.69 -4.77
N GLY A 730 21.61 2.46 -4.88
CA GLY A 730 22.38 1.76 -3.84
C GLY A 730 23.61 2.48 -3.24
N MET A 731 24.06 3.60 -3.83
CA MET A 731 25.15 4.47 -3.34
C MET A 731 24.67 5.87 -2.88
N GLY A 732 23.36 6.12 -2.87
CA GLY A 732 22.73 7.39 -2.53
C GLY A 732 21.94 7.99 -3.70
N VAL A 733 21.19 9.06 -3.40
CA VAL A 733 20.24 9.71 -4.32
C VAL A 733 20.88 10.23 -5.61
N ASP A 734 22.18 10.55 -5.57
CA ASP A 734 22.95 11.04 -6.72
C ASP A 734 23.27 9.94 -7.76
N HIS A 735 23.13 8.67 -7.38
CA HIS A 735 23.51 7.48 -8.14
C HIS A 735 22.32 6.70 -8.74
N GLY A 736 21.14 7.30 -8.83
CA GLY A 736 19.96 6.67 -9.44
C GLY A 736 19.31 7.53 -10.54
N HIS A 737 18.06 7.23 -10.88
CA HIS A 737 17.24 7.97 -11.84
C HIS A 737 17.18 9.48 -11.53
N ARG A 738 17.34 10.32 -12.54
CA ARG A 738 17.13 11.77 -12.41
C ARG A 738 15.99 12.21 -13.31
N ASN A 739 15.00 12.86 -12.73
CA ASN A 739 13.95 13.50 -13.50
C ASN A 739 14.52 14.79 -14.11
N THR A 740 14.37 14.93 -15.42
CA THR A 740 14.96 16.04 -16.20
C THR A 740 13.90 16.87 -16.92
N VAL A 741 12.73 16.30 -17.15
CA VAL A 741 11.60 16.98 -17.78
C VAL A 741 10.95 17.91 -16.77
N THR A 742 10.79 19.16 -17.17
CA THR A 742 10.05 20.17 -16.41
C THR A 742 8.54 20.02 -16.58
N VAL A 743 7.77 20.55 -15.63
CA VAL A 743 6.31 20.63 -15.74
C VAL A 743 5.89 21.34 -17.03
N ARG A 744 6.60 22.41 -17.43
CA ARG A 744 6.42 23.14 -18.69
C ARG A 744 6.51 22.23 -19.90
N GLU A 745 7.62 21.51 -20.04
CA GLU A 745 7.86 20.63 -21.19
C GLU A 745 6.83 19.52 -21.26
N PHE A 746 6.43 18.96 -20.11
CA PHE A 746 5.40 17.94 -20.06
C PHE A 746 4.00 18.47 -20.41
N LEU A 747 3.57 19.61 -19.84
CA LEU A 747 2.27 20.19 -20.15
C LEU A 747 2.19 20.66 -21.60
N LYS A 748 3.29 21.17 -22.17
CA LYS A 748 3.36 21.45 -23.60
C LYS A 748 3.16 20.18 -24.44
N PHE A 749 3.88 19.10 -24.11
CA PHE A 749 3.70 17.81 -24.79
C PHE A 749 2.24 17.31 -24.72
N VAL A 750 1.61 17.40 -23.55
CA VAL A 750 0.18 17.04 -23.40
C VAL A 750 -0.71 17.97 -24.22
N GLY A 751 -0.43 19.27 -24.22
CA GLY A 751 -1.15 20.26 -25.00
C GLY A 751 -1.10 19.97 -26.50
N GLU A 752 0.05 19.57 -27.02
CA GLU A 752 0.22 19.14 -28.42
C GLU A 752 -0.57 17.86 -28.73
N LEU A 753 -0.76 16.97 -27.76
CA LEU A 753 -1.58 15.76 -27.91
C LEU A 753 -3.09 16.04 -27.96
N VAL A 754 -3.57 17.01 -27.18
CA VAL A 754 -5.02 17.28 -27.01
C VAL A 754 -5.52 18.54 -27.75
N GLY A 755 -4.61 19.38 -28.21
CA GLY A 755 -4.90 20.62 -28.93
C GLY A 755 -5.56 20.37 -30.29
N PRO A 756 -6.19 21.40 -30.88
CA PRO A 756 -6.82 21.26 -32.18
C PRO A 756 -5.78 20.88 -33.24
N ALA A 757 -6.01 19.74 -33.88
CA ALA A 757 -5.36 19.33 -35.11
C ALA A 757 -5.24 20.51 -36.10
N GLU A 758 -4.03 20.80 -36.59
CA GLU A 758 -3.83 21.76 -37.66
C GLU A 758 -4.78 21.44 -38.82
N THR A 759 -5.78 22.29 -39.04
CA THR A 759 -6.54 22.31 -40.30
C THR A 759 -5.60 22.78 -41.40
N THR A 760 -4.85 21.85 -41.98
CA THR A 760 -4.18 22.07 -43.27
C THR A 760 -5.29 22.21 -44.30
N THR A 761 -5.67 23.46 -44.57
CA THR A 761 -6.61 23.82 -45.62
C THR A 761 -5.92 23.52 -46.95
N THR A 762 -6.09 22.28 -47.43
CA THR A 762 -5.70 21.92 -48.78
C THR A 762 -6.72 22.58 -49.69
N THR A 763 -6.36 23.73 -50.27
CA THR A 763 -7.14 24.38 -51.32
C THR A 763 -7.13 23.49 -52.56
N SER A 764 -8.02 22.49 -52.63
CA SER A 764 -8.33 21.83 -53.88
C SER A 764 -9.30 22.71 -54.66
N SER A 765 -8.82 23.31 -55.73
CA SER A 765 -9.66 23.87 -56.78
C SER A 765 -10.48 22.75 -57.41
N GLU A 766 -11.73 22.59 -56.99
CA GLU A 766 -12.71 21.75 -57.69
C GLU A 766 -13.74 22.62 -58.40
N GLU A 767 -13.68 22.51 -59.73
CA GLU A 767 -14.60 23.03 -60.71
C GLU A 767 -15.99 22.41 -60.48
N THR A 768 -16.94 23.23 -60.04
CA THR A 768 -18.30 22.77 -59.74
C THR A 768 -19.12 22.67 -61.03
N THR A 769 -19.45 21.45 -61.44
CA THR A 769 -20.54 21.20 -62.40
C THR A 769 -21.83 20.89 -61.63
N THR A 770 -22.86 21.68 -61.91
CA THR A 770 -24.18 21.69 -61.27
C THR A 770 -25.04 20.48 -61.66
N THR A 771 -25.69 19.78 -60.72
CA THR A 771 -27.12 19.33 -60.84
C THR A 771 -27.73 18.71 -59.56
N THR A 772 -28.56 19.52 -58.90
CA THR A 772 -29.92 19.35 -58.33
C THR A 772 -30.59 17.97 -58.03
N SER A 773 -31.10 17.87 -56.79
CA SER A 773 -32.33 17.17 -56.26
C SER A 773 -32.33 15.63 -56.14
N LYS A 774 -32.96 14.94 -55.17
CA LYS A 774 -34.09 15.17 -54.22
C LYS A 774 -34.03 14.06 -53.11
N PRO A 775 -34.62 14.21 -51.91
CA PRO A 775 -34.47 13.27 -50.79
C PRO A 775 -35.48 12.11 -50.80
N THR A 776 -35.16 10.97 -50.17
CA THR A 776 -36.14 9.94 -49.78
C THR A 776 -35.74 9.23 -48.49
N THR A 777 -36.79 8.95 -47.73
CA THR A 777 -36.94 8.65 -46.31
C THR A 777 -36.70 7.17 -45.94
N THR A 778 -36.22 6.98 -44.70
CA THR A 778 -36.38 5.89 -43.70
C THR A 778 -37.09 4.59 -44.10
N THR A 779 -36.58 3.43 -43.65
CA THR A 779 -37.31 2.42 -42.83
C THR A 779 -36.35 1.38 -42.23
N SER A 780 -36.53 1.11 -40.93
CA SER A 780 -35.92 0.06 -40.11
C SER A 780 -36.41 -1.34 -40.49
N GLN A 781 -35.58 -2.38 -40.32
CA GLN A 781 -36.11 -3.68 -39.87
C GLN A 781 -35.07 -4.57 -39.18
N GLN A 782 -35.55 -5.11 -38.07
CA GLN A 782 -34.99 -6.08 -37.15
C GLN A 782 -35.25 -7.49 -37.70
N THR A 783 -34.32 -8.44 -37.58
CA THR A 783 -34.65 -9.87 -37.67
C THR A 783 -33.68 -10.77 -36.91
N THR A 784 -34.27 -11.85 -36.43
CA THR A 784 -33.90 -12.86 -35.44
C THR A 784 -33.13 -14.06 -36.01
N THR A 785 -32.30 -14.65 -35.14
CA THR A 785 -32.02 -16.09 -34.85
C THR A 785 -31.96 -17.14 -35.96
N SER A 786 -30.88 -17.95 -35.98
CA SER A 786 -30.96 -19.43 -36.08
C SER A 786 -29.62 -20.17 -35.84
N LYS A 787 -29.75 -21.37 -35.26
CA LYS A 787 -28.76 -22.41 -34.89
C LYS A 787 -28.42 -23.33 -36.09
N PRO A 788 -27.28 -24.05 -36.13
CA PRO A 788 -27.28 -25.53 -36.05
C PRO A 788 -26.04 -26.09 -35.28
N THR A 789 -26.12 -27.12 -34.41
CA THR A 789 -26.21 -28.59 -34.59
C THR A 789 -24.86 -29.33 -34.73
N THR A 790 -24.76 -30.37 -33.89
CA THR A 790 -23.75 -31.41 -33.54
C THR A 790 -23.05 -32.21 -34.65
N THR A 791 -21.82 -32.70 -34.35
CA THR A 791 -21.26 -33.98 -34.84
C THR A 791 -20.31 -34.65 -33.82
N SER A 792 -20.18 -35.98 -33.94
CA SER A 792 -19.75 -37.05 -33.02
C SER A 792 -18.24 -37.47 -33.01
N LYS A 793 -17.84 -38.12 -31.89
CA LYS A 793 -16.79 -39.17 -31.56
C LYS A 793 -15.99 -39.85 -32.71
N PRO A 794 -14.80 -40.52 -32.50
CA PRO A 794 -14.50 -41.59 -31.49
C PRO A 794 -13.04 -41.60 -30.85
N THR A 795 -12.85 -42.00 -29.58
CA THR A 795 -12.36 -43.32 -29.02
C THR A 795 -10.85 -43.64 -29.11
N THR A 796 -10.16 -43.84 -27.95
CA THR A 796 -9.20 -44.94 -27.57
C THR A 796 -8.54 -44.65 -26.20
N THR A 797 -8.97 -45.26 -25.08
CA THR A 797 -8.42 -46.41 -24.30
C THR A 797 -6.90 -46.71 -24.35
N SER A 798 -6.18 -46.56 -23.22
CA SER A 798 -5.32 -47.61 -22.59
C SER A 798 -4.75 -47.21 -21.22
N LYS A 799 -4.57 -48.24 -20.37
CA LYS A 799 -4.30 -48.34 -18.92
C LYS A 799 -2.86 -47.93 -18.45
N PRO A 800 -2.59 -47.92 -17.12
CA PRO A 800 -1.44 -47.29 -16.46
C PRO A 800 -0.29 -48.25 -16.14
N THR A 801 0.87 -47.68 -15.80
CA THR A 801 1.99 -48.41 -15.19
C THR A 801 2.50 -47.68 -13.95
N SER A 802 2.70 -48.47 -12.91
CA SER A 802 3.17 -48.16 -11.56
C SER A 802 4.66 -47.81 -11.48
N SER A 803 5.05 -46.96 -10.52
CA SER A 803 6.35 -47.06 -9.83
C SER A 803 6.30 -46.45 -8.43
N SER A 804 6.77 -47.24 -7.45
CA SER A 804 6.85 -47.00 -6.01
C SER A 804 7.90 -45.93 -5.59
N PRO A 805 7.95 -45.52 -4.31
CA PRO A 805 8.53 -44.26 -3.86
C PRO A 805 10.02 -44.39 -3.47
N SER A 806 10.79 -43.32 -3.72
CA SER A 806 12.13 -43.16 -3.16
C SER A 806 12.08 -42.29 -1.91
N LYS A 807 12.60 -42.85 -0.81
CA LYS A 807 12.93 -42.15 0.44
C LYS A 807 14.03 -41.12 0.16
N THR A 808 13.89 -39.91 0.69
CA THR A 808 15.01 -38.98 0.86
C THR A 808 15.00 -38.41 2.27
N THR A 809 16.16 -38.57 2.88
CA THR A 809 16.55 -38.29 4.26
C THR A 809 16.46 -36.80 4.62
N THR A 810 15.87 -36.52 5.78
CA THR A 810 15.77 -35.20 6.40
C THR A 810 17.10 -34.82 7.06
N THR A 811 17.67 -33.67 6.67
CA THR A 811 18.75 -33.00 7.40
C THR A 811 18.28 -31.61 7.81
N SER A 812 18.08 -31.44 9.11
CA SER A 812 17.71 -30.18 9.77
C SER A 812 18.84 -29.16 9.69
N LYS A 813 18.55 -27.95 9.18
CA LYS A 813 19.36 -26.76 9.42
C LYS A 813 18.47 -25.57 9.75
N GLN A 814 18.94 -24.84 10.77
CA GLN A 814 18.38 -23.66 11.43
C GLN A 814 17.60 -22.73 10.51
N GLY A 815 16.32 -22.51 10.84
CA GLY A 815 15.48 -21.50 10.23
C GLY A 815 15.86 -20.11 10.76
N GLY A 816 16.42 -19.28 9.88
CA GLY A 816 16.39 -17.84 10.04
C GLY A 816 15.03 -17.33 9.60
N GLY A 817 14.27 -16.75 10.54
CA GLY A 817 12.97 -16.14 10.28
C GLY A 817 13.12 -14.96 9.31
N GLY A 818 12.60 -15.12 8.10
CA GLY A 818 12.43 -14.03 7.15
C GLY A 818 11.15 -13.27 7.48
N ILE A 819 11.29 -12.08 8.05
CA ILE A 819 10.19 -11.17 8.34
C ILE A 819 9.64 -10.66 7.00
N CYS A 820 8.34 -10.86 6.81
CA CYS A 820 7.56 -10.49 5.65
C CYS A 820 6.75 -9.24 6.00
N GLY A 821 6.89 -8.16 5.24
CA GLY A 821 5.99 -7.00 5.30
C GLY A 821 6.60 -5.74 4.68
N PRO A 822 5.99 -5.13 3.65
CA PRO A 822 6.17 -3.71 3.36
C PRO A 822 5.00 -2.88 3.92
N ALA A 823 5.30 -1.63 4.25
CA ALA A 823 4.39 -0.52 4.58
C ALA A 823 3.78 -0.47 6.00
N ALA A 824 4.52 0.17 6.91
CA ALA A 824 4.02 1.23 7.83
C ALA A 824 5.17 1.75 8.71
N LEU A 825 6.03 2.63 8.18
CA LEU A 825 6.79 3.60 8.98
C LEU A 825 7.10 4.78 8.08
N VAL A 826 6.40 5.88 8.34
CA VAL A 826 6.63 7.21 7.78
C VAL A 826 8.10 7.59 7.99
N GLY A 827 8.71 8.13 6.94
CA GLY A 827 10.07 8.64 6.97
C GLY A 827 10.26 9.69 8.06
N LEU A 828 11.30 9.50 8.87
CA LEU A 828 12.11 10.50 9.58
C LEU A 828 12.99 9.79 10.62
N ALA A 829 14.00 9.01 10.17
CA ALA A 829 14.99 8.43 11.10
C ALA A 829 16.36 8.03 10.49
N ILE A 830 16.79 8.58 9.35
CA ILE A 830 18.14 8.28 8.83
C ILE A 830 18.86 9.56 8.37
N ILE A 831 19.21 10.43 9.31
CA ILE A 831 20.15 11.54 9.07
C ILE A 831 21.28 11.65 10.13
N PRO A 832 21.18 11.20 11.40
CA PRO A 832 22.33 11.35 12.33
C PRO A 832 23.40 10.24 12.34
N LEU A 833 23.27 9.14 11.58
CA LEU A 833 24.18 7.98 11.70
C LEU A 833 25.40 7.99 10.75
N LEU A 834 25.49 8.95 9.82
CA LEU A 834 26.64 9.10 8.91
C LEU A 834 27.67 10.17 9.33
N LEU A 835 27.44 10.92 10.42
CA LEU A 835 28.36 11.97 10.89
C LEU A 835 29.33 11.54 12.02
N ARG A 836 29.39 10.26 12.40
CA ARG A 836 30.30 9.77 13.46
C ARG A 836 31.52 8.96 12.97
N ARG A 837 31.88 9.06 11.69
CA ARG A 837 33.11 8.45 11.11
C ARG A 837 34.07 9.47 10.48
N ARG A 838 34.18 10.66 11.07
CA ARG A 838 35.36 11.53 10.93
C ARG A 838 35.70 12.20 12.28
N LYS A 839 36.30 11.41 13.17
CA LYS A 839 37.47 11.80 13.97
C LYS A 839 38.33 10.56 14.16
#